data_AF-H1UVE7-F1
#
_entry.id   AF-H1UVE7-F1
#
_cell.length_a   1.000
_cell.length_b   1.000
_cell.length_c   1.000
_cell.angle_alpha   90.00
_cell.angle_beta   90.00
_cell.angle_gamma   90.00
#
_symmetry.space_group_name_H-M   'P 1'
#
loop_
_entity.id
_entity.type
_entity.pdbx_description
1 polymer ?
#
loop_
_entity_poly.entity_id
_entity_poly.type
_entity_poly.pdbx_seq_one_letter_code
_entity_poly.pdbx_strand_id
1 'polypeptide(L)'
;MVAWRASVVALASLVTVAVASTVERSETTPVIEQTNVPGAFIVEFADSKASQRTPIPILTLPTHSHSCRGEPLLTADQDAPAFLSRLESEAGIVKVSQRLSLDSKIFRGVSFNVEDHDDKTLSRIGSLPQVKNIWPVPLIAVPEIDVSWTGKDLKRKYKHKRQTNSTAWPPHVMTQVDKLRAGGFTGEGLRFGIVDTGIDYTHPALGGCFGPGCLVEFGYDLVGDSYDGTSAPVPDNDPFEDCLGHGTHVAGIVAATENPMGFTGASPGVRLGAYRTFACNGLTSGDVMLAGVIRAFEDGSDIITGSIGSPNGWAGEAFSVAVSRIVDAGVPCTFAAGNQVGGTEGLFGLSNPSSGDGVMSISSYQSEGADSAGKVSAYTSWGPTFELGLAPSFGAPGGGIMSTWPVALGEYAVASGTSMATPLVASIVALVSQARGTRDPDLIKRLLASTAKPNLSQSYGGEDFSAGLGPVAQQGAGMVQAYDAAYATSILSVAGISFNDTDSLVSETSFTVTNVGDSVATYNVSHAPALTAITLSDIYRQSTPGLSTAYATLTFEPATFTLEPNASAEVSVSVVPPQGLDAATLPVYSGWVVLNGTNTDDDIALSVPYVGVAGSMKNATVLPSHRLFLSRSDDARNPTVLANTTFQVAAPAAHPDWAQPLLETSDLVLPLGALPDQFLWLVMGSAEVRLEAVPIAAPGSEPNPDAKDNGLGLGVTSLGNVAGYPVLFRRPIGWLSSWNGNLADGSWAPAGRYRLSIFALKLMADRSVPESWERYDSPEFIIRYVQA
;
A
#
# COMPACT_ATOMS: atom_id res chain seq x y z
N MET A 1 44.95 38.11 51.79
CA MET A 1 43.93 37.77 52.82
C MET A 1 42.75 37.20 52.06
N VAL A 2 42.66 35.86 51.88
CA VAL A 2 42.04 34.91 52.82
C VAL A 2 40.52 35.21 52.88
N ALA A 3 39.70 34.52 52.08
CA ALA A 3 38.97 33.27 52.42
C ALA A 3 37.52 33.59 52.87
N TRP A 4 36.44 32.82 52.69
CA TRP A 4 36.10 31.42 52.34
C TRP A 4 34.52 31.41 52.28
N ARG A 5 33.74 30.56 51.57
CA ARG A 5 33.56 29.09 51.47
C ARG A 5 32.74 28.79 50.18
N ALA A 6 33.13 27.92 49.23
CA ALA A 6 33.07 26.43 49.19
C ALA A 6 31.60 25.90 49.07
N SER A 7 31.16 25.03 48.14
CA SER A 7 31.79 23.91 47.43
C SER A 7 30.98 23.43 46.19
N VAL A 8 31.71 22.94 45.17
CA VAL A 8 31.51 21.74 44.31
C VAL A 8 30.13 21.43 43.69
N VAL A 9 30.03 21.49 42.35
CA VAL A 9 29.67 20.36 41.44
C VAL A 9 30.25 20.64 40.05
N ALA A 10 30.99 19.69 39.49
CA ALA A 10 31.41 19.64 38.09
C ALA A 10 31.00 18.28 37.49
N LEU A 11 30.72 18.31 36.18
CA LEU A 11 30.62 17.20 35.22
C LEU A 11 29.42 16.23 35.30
N ALA A 12 28.44 16.47 34.43
CA ALA A 12 27.90 15.47 33.49
C ALA A 12 27.13 16.22 32.38
N SER A 13 27.83 16.55 31.28
CA SER A 13 27.21 17.09 30.07
C SER A 13 26.47 15.95 29.35
N LEU A 14 25.15 15.91 29.51
CA LEU A 14 24.26 15.01 28.78
C LEU A 14 24.14 15.49 27.33
N VAL A 15 24.64 14.65 26.44
CA VAL A 15 24.37 14.66 25.00
C VAL A 15 22.89 14.29 24.82
N THR A 16 22.01 15.29 24.74
CA THR A 16 20.68 15.15 24.16
C THR A 16 20.81 15.32 22.65
N VAL A 17 20.90 14.21 21.94
CA VAL A 17 20.65 14.15 20.49
C VAL A 17 19.14 14.25 20.32
N ALA A 18 18.64 15.48 20.26
CA ALA A 18 17.35 15.76 19.67
C ALA A 18 17.57 15.84 18.15
N VAL A 19 17.31 14.73 17.44
CA VAL A 19 17.21 14.79 15.97
C VAL A 19 15.82 15.36 15.65
N ALA A 20 15.68 16.67 15.78
CA ALA A 20 14.66 17.39 15.05
C ALA A 20 15.17 17.51 13.61
N SER A 21 14.79 16.57 12.74
CA SER A 21 15.05 16.68 11.30
C SER A 21 14.06 17.65 10.66
N THR A 22 14.17 18.94 10.96
CA THR A 22 13.79 19.98 10.01
C THR A 22 14.93 20.10 9.00
N VAL A 23 15.03 19.11 8.11
CA VAL A 23 15.74 19.28 6.86
C VAL A 23 14.71 19.91 5.92
N GLU A 24 14.88 21.18 5.57
CA GLU A 24 14.35 21.67 4.30
C GLU A 24 14.90 20.72 3.23
N ARG A 25 14.06 19.79 2.77
CA ARG A 25 14.39 18.83 1.71
C ARG A 25 14.70 19.63 0.46
N SER A 26 15.98 19.74 0.15
CA SER A 26 16.43 20.22 -1.15
C SER A 26 15.92 19.26 -2.23
N GLU A 27 15.20 19.77 -3.22
CA GLU A 27 14.60 19.04 -4.36
C GLU A 27 15.62 18.32 -5.28
N THR A 28 16.91 18.31 -4.93
CA THR A 28 18.02 17.94 -5.80
C THR A 28 18.84 16.72 -5.37
N THR A 29 18.58 16.11 -4.20
CA THR A 29 19.35 14.92 -3.75
C THR A 29 18.44 13.70 -3.57
N PRO A 30 18.51 12.69 -4.45
CA PRO A 30 17.73 11.47 -4.31
C PRO A 30 18.28 10.61 -3.14
N VAL A 31 17.39 10.17 -2.25
CA VAL A 31 17.70 9.14 -1.27
C VAL A 31 17.73 7.81 -2.03
N ILE A 32 18.90 7.15 -2.06
CA ILE A 32 19.05 5.80 -2.62
C ILE A 32 18.46 4.83 -1.59
N GLU A 33 17.16 4.56 -1.70
CA GLU A 33 16.48 3.59 -0.86
C GLU A 33 16.52 2.23 -1.55
N GLN A 34 17.13 1.23 -0.91
CA GLN A 34 17.07 -0.15 -1.37
C GLN A 34 15.64 -0.65 -1.20
N THR A 35 14.85 -0.64 -2.27
CA THR A 35 13.40 -0.91 -2.17
C THR A 35 13.02 -2.38 -2.17
N ASN A 36 13.95 -3.28 -2.53
CA ASN A 36 13.72 -4.72 -2.65
C ASN A 36 14.85 -5.53 -2.01
N VAL A 37 14.52 -6.73 -1.57
CA VAL A 37 15.48 -7.74 -1.13
C VAL A 37 16.23 -8.29 -2.36
N PRO A 38 17.56 -8.14 -2.44
CA PRO A 38 18.32 -8.56 -3.62
C PRO A 38 18.17 -10.06 -3.90
N GLY A 39 17.91 -10.43 -5.16
CA GLY A 39 17.81 -11.83 -5.58
C GLY A 39 16.59 -12.59 -5.05
N ALA A 40 15.65 -11.93 -4.38
CA ALA A 40 14.49 -12.55 -3.78
C ALA A 40 13.20 -12.28 -4.57
N PHE A 41 12.42 -13.35 -4.80
CA PHE A 41 11.22 -13.32 -5.62
C PHE A 41 10.08 -14.13 -5.01
N ILE A 42 8.85 -13.67 -5.24
CA ILE A 42 7.61 -14.41 -5.00
C ILE A 42 7.10 -14.93 -6.33
N VAL A 43 6.81 -16.22 -6.41
CA VAL A 43 6.14 -16.83 -7.57
C VAL A 43 4.76 -17.33 -7.15
N GLU A 44 3.76 -17.03 -7.97
CA GLU A 44 2.45 -17.71 -7.93
C GLU A 44 2.39 -18.77 -9.02
N PHE A 45 1.93 -19.96 -8.67
CA PHE A 45 1.77 -21.07 -9.60
C PHE A 45 0.47 -20.99 -10.40
N ALA A 46 0.51 -21.44 -11.66
CA ALA A 46 -0.66 -21.53 -12.52
C ALA A 46 -1.58 -22.69 -12.11
N ASP A 47 -2.90 -22.49 -12.14
CA ASP A 47 -3.85 -23.56 -11.87
C ASP A 47 -3.75 -24.67 -12.94
N SER A 48 -3.78 -25.93 -12.52
CA SER A 48 -3.58 -27.13 -13.37
C SER A 48 -4.55 -27.27 -14.57
N LYS A 49 -5.61 -26.46 -14.65
CA LYS A 49 -6.54 -26.40 -15.78
C LYS A 49 -6.21 -25.33 -16.83
N ALA A 50 -5.29 -24.42 -16.56
CA ALA A 50 -4.99 -23.28 -17.44
C ALA A 50 -3.98 -23.60 -18.56
N SER A 51 -3.25 -24.71 -18.47
CA SER A 51 -2.18 -25.06 -19.44
C SER A 51 -2.66 -25.56 -20.81
N GLN A 52 -3.95 -25.42 -21.15
CA GLN A 52 -4.52 -25.87 -22.43
C GLN A 52 -5.34 -24.81 -23.20
N ARG A 53 -5.27 -23.51 -22.88
CA ARG A 53 -5.96 -22.50 -23.70
C ARG A 53 -5.00 -21.43 -24.25
N THR A 54 -4.98 -21.35 -25.58
CA THR A 54 -4.42 -20.26 -26.39
C THR A 54 -4.95 -18.88 -26.00
N PRO A 55 -4.19 -17.79 -26.22
CA PRO A 55 -4.51 -16.46 -25.71
C PRO A 55 -5.76 -15.89 -26.40
N ILE A 56 -6.75 -15.48 -25.61
CA ILE A 56 -7.91 -14.69 -26.03
C ILE A 56 -7.96 -13.46 -25.11
N PRO A 57 -8.19 -12.24 -25.64
CA PRO A 57 -8.12 -11.00 -24.87
C PRO A 57 -9.36 -10.85 -23.99
N ILE A 58 -9.20 -10.39 -22.75
CA ILE A 58 -10.31 -10.19 -21.81
C ILE A 58 -10.43 -8.71 -21.47
N LEU A 59 -11.51 -8.12 -21.95
CA LEU A 59 -12.21 -7.00 -21.32
C LEU A 59 -13.71 -7.28 -21.52
N THR A 60 -14.44 -7.61 -20.45
CA THR A 60 -15.90 -7.39 -20.23
C THR A 60 -16.37 -8.10 -18.94
N LEU A 61 -17.07 -7.35 -18.06
CA LEU A 61 -17.84 -7.81 -16.89
C LEU A 61 -19.31 -8.17 -17.32
N PRO A 62 -20.22 -8.61 -16.43
CA PRO A 62 -20.29 -9.89 -15.70
C PRO A 62 -21.65 -10.63 -15.93
N THR A 63 -21.80 -11.90 -15.52
CA THR A 63 -23.12 -12.49 -15.10
C THR A 63 -22.95 -13.68 -14.13
N HIS A 64 -23.95 -13.85 -13.25
CA HIS A 64 -24.00 -14.72 -12.06
C HIS A 64 -24.16 -16.24 -12.27
N SER A 65 -23.77 -16.96 -11.21
CA SER A 65 -24.28 -18.24 -10.67
C SER A 65 -23.84 -19.58 -11.31
N HIS A 66 -23.13 -20.40 -10.53
CA HIS A 66 -23.63 -21.66 -9.95
C HIS A 66 -22.52 -22.44 -9.21
N SER A 67 -22.91 -23.05 -8.08
CA SER A 67 -22.10 -23.95 -7.24
C SER A 67 -21.58 -25.17 -7.99
N CYS A 68 -20.37 -25.64 -7.69
CA CYS A 68 -20.03 -27.07 -7.70
C CYS A 68 -18.87 -27.39 -6.75
N ARG A 69 -19.14 -28.30 -5.80
CA ARG A 69 -18.16 -29.04 -4.98
C ARG A 69 -17.27 -29.92 -5.86
N GLY A 70 -16.00 -29.99 -5.51
CA GLY A 70 -15.08 -31.02 -5.98
C GLY A 70 -13.62 -30.59 -5.78
N GLU A 71 -13.04 -30.92 -4.63
CA GLU A 71 -11.59 -30.94 -4.41
C GLU A 71 -10.89 -31.74 -5.54
N PRO A 72 -9.89 -31.17 -6.25
CA PRO A 72 -8.97 -31.97 -7.03
C PRO A 72 -7.65 -32.14 -6.29
N LEU A 73 -7.29 -33.42 -6.12
CA LEU A 73 -5.98 -33.93 -5.75
C LEU A 73 -4.83 -33.25 -6.52
N LEU A 74 -3.77 -32.94 -5.77
CA LEU A 74 -2.45 -32.50 -6.22
C LEU A 74 -1.95 -33.36 -7.39
N THR A 75 -1.58 -32.76 -8.51
CA THR A 75 -0.60 -33.36 -9.42
C THR A 75 0.79 -33.01 -8.90
N ALA A 76 1.69 -33.99 -8.82
CA ALA A 76 3.03 -33.90 -8.21
C ALA A 76 4.00 -32.86 -8.83
N ASP A 77 3.55 -32.09 -9.82
CA ASP A 77 4.36 -31.16 -10.61
C ASP A 77 4.12 -29.68 -10.26
N GLN A 78 3.51 -29.35 -9.12
CA GLN A 78 3.17 -27.97 -8.71
C GLN A 78 3.41 -27.67 -7.22
N ASP A 79 4.32 -28.39 -6.56
CA ASP A 79 4.76 -28.06 -5.21
C ASP A 79 6.07 -27.26 -5.22
N ALA A 80 6.32 -26.51 -4.14
CA ALA A 80 7.49 -25.65 -4.02
C ALA A 80 8.82 -26.43 -4.18
N PRO A 81 9.03 -27.61 -3.54
CA PRO A 81 10.25 -28.40 -3.74
C PRO A 81 10.50 -28.82 -5.20
N ALA A 82 9.46 -29.26 -5.92
CA ALA A 82 9.57 -29.64 -7.33
C ALA A 82 9.82 -28.42 -8.23
N PHE A 83 9.23 -27.27 -7.91
CA PHE A 83 9.53 -26.02 -8.61
C PHE A 83 10.99 -25.61 -8.43
N LEU A 84 11.50 -25.55 -7.18
CA LEU A 84 12.89 -25.18 -6.89
C LEU A 84 13.87 -26.18 -7.53
N SER A 85 13.57 -27.48 -7.47
CA SER A 85 14.39 -28.51 -8.14
C SER A 85 14.43 -28.33 -9.66
N ARG A 86 13.34 -27.85 -10.28
CA ARG A 86 13.30 -27.50 -11.72
C ARG A 86 14.04 -26.21 -12.02
N LEU A 87 14.05 -25.24 -11.12
CA LEU A 87 14.92 -24.07 -11.28
C LEU A 87 16.38 -24.50 -11.41
N GLU A 88 16.81 -25.43 -10.56
CA GLU A 88 18.17 -25.98 -10.60
C GLU A 88 18.45 -26.84 -11.83
N SER A 89 17.52 -27.73 -12.20
CA SER A 89 17.75 -28.75 -13.25
C SER A 89 17.38 -28.33 -14.67
N GLU A 90 16.29 -27.58 -14.85
CA GLU A 90 15.74 -27.22 -16.17
C GLU A 90 16.09 -25.78 -16.56
N ALA A 91 16.03 -24.84 -15.61
CA ALA A 91 16.37 -23.44 -15.85
C ALA A 91 17.86 -23.12 -15.62
N GLY A 92 18.64 -24.10 -15.13
CA GLY A 92 20.08 -23.95 -14.89
C GLY A 92 20.42 -22.90 -13.84
N ILE A 93 19.49 -22.59 -12.93
CA ILE A 93 19.64 -21.61 -11.86
C ILE A 93 20.31 -22.30 -10.69
N VAL A 94 21.61 -22.11 -10.52
CA VAL A 94 22.36 -22.70 -9.41
C VAL A 94 22.17 -21.87 -8.14
N LYS A 95 22.18 -22.53 -6.97
CA LYS A 95 22.07 -21.91 -5.63
C LYS A 95 20.75 -21.18 -5.40
N VAL A 96 19.64 -21.89 -5.59
CA VAL A 96 18.32 -21.43 -5.21
C VAL A 96 18.03 -21.89 -3.78
N SER A 97 17.64 -20.98 -2.90
CA SER A 97 17.22 -21.32 -1.54
C SER A 97 15.78 -20.86 -1.30
N GLN A 98 14.96 -21.75 -0.74
CA GLN A 98 13.62 -21.37 -0.32
C GLN A 98 13.72 -20.37 0.83
N ARG A 99 12.98 -19.26 0.74
CA ARG A 99 12.80 -18.31 1.84
C ARG A 99 11.56 -18.67 2.64
N LEU A 100 10.40 -18.75 1.98
CA LEU A 100 9.11 -19.05 2.60
C LEU A 100 8.25 -19.92 1.69
N SER A 101 7.56 -20.89 2.28
CA SER A 101 6.44 -21.57 1.59
C SER A 101 5.21 -20.68 1.68
N LEU A 102 4.56 -20.42 0.55
CA LEU A 102 3.33 -19.62 0.48
C LEU A 102 2.14 -20.47 0.00
N ASP A 103 2.27 -21.79 0.02
CA ASP A 103 1.22 -22.71 -0.38
C ASP A 103 0.08 -22.75 0.65
N SER A 104 -1.11 -22.34 0.21
CA SER A 104 -2.31 -22.16 1.02
C SER A 104 -3.57 -22.28 0.16
N LYS A 105 -4.75 -22.16 0.77
CA LYS A 105 -6.02 -22.17 0.04
C LYS A 105 -6.24 -20.94 -0.84
N ILE A 106 -5.60 -19.81 -0.53
CA ILE A 106 -5.82 -18.52 -1.19
C ILE A 106 -4.65 -18.07 -2.07
N PHE A 107 -3.46 -18.61 -1.82
CA PHE A 107 -2.27 -18.35 -2.61
C PHE A 107 -1.48 -19.65 -2.78
N ARG A 108 -1.07 -19.97 -4.01
CA ARG A 108 -0.22 -21.12 -4.30
C ARG A 108 1.08 -20.62 -4.85
N GLY A 109 2.15 -20.75 -4.08
CA GLY A 109 3.41 -20.16 -4.47
C GLY A 109 4.55 -20.40 -3.50
N VAL A 110 5.67 -19.77 -3.80
CA VAL A 110 6.90 -19.85 -3.00
C VAL A 110 7.66 -18.54 -3.07
N SER A 111 8.24 -18.14 -1.95
CA SER A 111 9.30 -17.13 -1.91
C SER A 111 10.65 -17.81 -1.86
N PHE A 112 11.59 -17.37 -2.68
CA PHE A 112 12.92 -17.95 -2.78
C PHE A 112 13.96 -16.88 -3.07
N ASN A 113 15.21 -17.19 -2.72
CA ASN A 113 16.38 -16.41 -3.02
C ASN A 113 17.21 -17.13 -4.09
N VAL A 114 17.89 -16.33 -4.91
CA VAL A 114 18.86 -16.83 -5.87
C VAL A 114 20.19 -16.12 -5.60
N GLU A 115 21.16 -16.83 -5.03
CA GLU A 115 22.44 -16.25 -4.57
C GLU A 115 23.31 -15.76 -5.73
N ASP A 116 23.42 -16.57 -6.78
CA ASP A 116 24.12 -16.25 -8.02
C ASP A 116 23.10 -16.06 -9.15
N HIS A 117 22.17 -15.11 -8.97
CA HIS A 117 21.25 -14.79 -10.06
C HIS A 117 22.03 -14.08 -11.17
N ASP A 118 22.12 -14.73 -12.31
CA ASP A 118 22.27 -14.01 -13.56
C ASP A 118 20.92 -13.35 -13.89
N ASP A 119 20.92 -12.38 -14.76
CA ASP A 119 19.68 -11.65 -14.93
C ASP A 119 18.62 -12.46 -15.72
N LYS A 120 18.99 -13.62 -16.35
CA LYS A 120 18.05 -14.61 -16.98
C LYS A 120 17.08 -15.14 -15.96
N THR A 121 17.43 -15.09 -14.68
CA THR A 121 16.68 -15.71 -13.59
C THR A 121 15.19 -15.36 -13.67
N LEU A 122 14.82 -14.08 -13.73
CA LEU A 122 13.42 -13.67 -13.80
C LEU A 122 12.71 -14.12 -15.09
N SER A 123 13.34 -13.93 -16.24
CA SER A 123 12.76 -14.29 -17.55
C SER A 123 12.62 -15.80 -17.73
N ARG A 124 13.62 -16.58 -17.30
CA ARG A 124 13.56 -18.05 -17.28
C ARG A 124 12.43 -18.51 -16.38
N ILE A 125 12.37 -17.98 -15.16
CA ILE A 125 11.34 -18.37 -14.18
C ILE A 125 9.96 -18.00 -14.71
N GLY A 126 9.75 -16.76 -15.15
CA GLY A 126 8.48 -16.29 -15.70
C GLY A 126 8.03 -17.02 -16.96
N SER A 127 8.97 -17.57 -17.76
CA SER A 127 8.66 -18.37 -18.94
C SER A 127 8.20 -19.80 -18.64
N LEU A 128 8.41 -20.28 -17.41
CA LEU A 128 8.01 -21.63 -17.03
C LEU A 128 6.47 -21.72 -17.06
N PRO A 129 5.88 -22.74 -17.69
CA PRO A 129 4.41 -22.86 -17.84
C PRO A 129 3.65 -22.98 -16.50
N GLN A 130 4.38 -23.28 -15.44
CA GLN A 130 3.91 -23.38 -14.06
C GLN A 130 3.88 -22.02 -13.34
N VAL A 131 4.52 -20.97 -13.86
CA VAL A 131 4.52 -19.63 -13.27
C VAL A 131 3.38 -18.81 -13.87
N LYS A 132 2.46 -18.38 -13.00
CA LYS A 132 1.36 -17.48 -13.36
C LYS A 132 1.79 -16.03 -13.23
N ASN A 133 2.43 -15.70 -12.11
CA ASN A 133 2.94 -14.37 -11.79
C ASN A 133 4.27 -14.50 -11.04
N ILE A 134 5.11 -13.48 -11.17
CA ILE A 134 6.34 -13.32 -10.41
C ILE A 134 6.49 -11.87 -9.96
N TRP A 135 6.86 -11.66 -8.70
CA TRP A 135 7.08 -10.34 -8.12
C TRP A 135 8.44 -10.29 -7.41
N PRO A 136 9.15 -9.15 -7.45
CA PRO A 136 10.27 -8.93 -6.55
C PRO A 136 9.77 -8.84 -5.10
N VAL A 137 10.60 -9.24 -4.14
CA VAL A 137 10.29 -9.09 -2.72
C VAL A 137 10.63 -7.67 -2.26
N PRO A 138 9.66 -6.82 -1.88
CA PRO A 138 9.95 -5.49 -1.38
C PRO A 138 10.57 -5.55 0.03
N LEU A 139 11.50 -4.64 0.30
CA LEU A 139 12.02 -4.39 1.65
C LEU A 139 11.18 -3.28 2.29
N ILE A 140 10.73 -3.50 3.52
CA ILE A 140 9.74 -2.63 4.18
C ILE A 140 10.22 -2.31 5.59
N ALA A 141 10.15 -1.03 5.96
CA ALA A 141 10.39 -0.57 7.32
C ALA A 141 9.06 -0.36 8.05
N VAL A 142 9.09 -0.49 9.37
CA VAL A 142 7.94 -0.21 10.23
C VAL A 142 7.44 1.23 9.99
N PRO A 143 6.12 1.48 9.95
CA PRO A 143 5.60 2.83 9.71
C PRO A 143 6.10 3.83 10.76
N GLU A 144 6.53 5.01 10.31
CA GLU A 144 6.78 6.14 11.22
C GLU A 144 5.44 6.62 11.82
N ILE A 145 5.39 6.69 13.15
CA ILE A 145 4.22 7.16 13.91
C ILE A 145 4.65 8.17 14.97
N ASP A 146 3.78 9.15 15.24
CA ASP A 146 3.98 10.08 16.36
C ASP A 146 3.57 9.41 17.67
N VAL A 147 4.56 9.14 18.53
CA VAL A 147 4.39 8.46 19.82
C VAL A 147 4.75 9.41 20.94
N SER A 148 3.80 9.61 21.86
CA SER A 148 4.03 10.35 23.09
C SER A 148 3.85 9.46 24.32
N TRP A 149 4.92 9.39 25.12
CA TRP A 149 5.03 8.52 26.28
C TRP A 149 4.35 9.11 27.51
N THR A 150 3.61 8.26 28.24
CA THR A 150 2.93 8.67 29.48
C THR A 150 3.89 8.90 30.65
N GLY A 151 5.11 8.36 30.60
CA GLY A 151 6.09 8.38 31.71
C GLY A 151 7.24 9.40 31.65
N LYS A 152 7.56 10.00 30.49
CA LYS A 152 8.72 10.92 30.33
C LYS A 152 8.53 11.97 29.22
N ASP A 153 7.58 12.91 29.36
CA ASP A 153 7.76 14.31 28.93
C ASP A 153 6.53 15.17 29.31
N LEU A 154 6.54 15.80 30.49
CA LEU A 154 5.45 16.69 30.95
C LEU A 154 5.50 18.10 30.35
N LYS A 155 6.02 18.27 29.12
CA LYS A 155 5.95 19.58 28.44
C LYS A 155 4.64 19.82 27.70
N ARG A 156 3.93 18.76 27.30
CA ARG A 156 2.60 18.86 26.69
C ARG A 156 1.57 18.30 27.68
N LYS A 157 0.92 19.18 28.45
CA LYS A 157 -0.17 18.81 29.35
C LYS A 157 -1.40 18.41 28.53
N TYR A 158 -1.46 17.15 28.07
CA TYR A 158 -2.73 16.56 27.68
C TYR A 158 -3.60 16.49 28.93
N LYS A 159 -4.63 17.33 28.99
CA LYS A 159 -5.61 17.34 30.08
C LYS A 159 -6.53 16.13 29.93
N HIS A 160 -6.03 14.93 30.16
CA HIS A 160 -6.93 13.83 30.52
C HIS A 160 -7.40 14.10 31.95
N LYS A 161 -8.58 14.69 32.09
CA LYS A 161 -9.31 14.59 33.35
C LYS A 161 -9.43 13.08 33.60
N ARG A 162 -8.91 12.61 34.74
CA ARG A 162 -9.21 11.27 35.27
C ARG A 162 -10.73 11.11 35.26
N GLN A 163 -11.27 10.45 34.24
CA GLN A 163 -12.68 10.13 34.18
C GLN A 163 -12.85 8.86 35.01
N THR A 164 -13.12 9.04 36.30
CA THR A 164 -13.62 7.97 37.15
C THR A 164 -15.06 7.68 36.70
N ASN A 165 -15.33 6.45 36.22
CA ASN A 165 -16.66 5.92 35.85
C ASN A 165 -17.34 6.52 34.62
N SER A 166 -16.72 6.46 33.44
CA SER A 166 -17.43 6.77 32.20
C SER A 166 -17.09 5.75 31.10
N THR A 167 -18.11 5.09 30.58
CA THR A 167 -18.09 4.24 29.38
C THR A 167 -17.79 5.03 28.10
N ALA A 168 -17.63 6.36 28.18
CA ALA A 168 -17.51 7.25 27.05
C ALA A 168 -16.03 7.56 26.74
N TRP A 169 -15.31 6.57 26.20
CA TRP A 169 -14.02 6.81 25.56
C TRP A 169 -14.25 7.53 24.22
N PRO A 170 -13.61 8.69 23.93
CA PRO A 170 -14.04 9.51 22.79
C PRO A 170 -14.02 8.80 21.43
N PRO A 171 -12.99 7.99 21.08
CA PRO A 171 -13.04 7.18 19.87
C PRO A 171 -14.27 6.28 19.76
N HIS A 172 -14.76 5.72 20.88
CA HIS A 172 -15.95 4.88 20.91
C HIS A 172 -17.22 5.69 20.69
N VAL A 173 -17.31 6.89 21.29
CA VAL A 173 -18.49 7.78 21.13
C VAL A 173 -18.56 8.34 19.71
N MET A 174 -17.44 8.80 19.16
CA MET A 174 -17.34 9.35 17.80
C MET A 174 -17.80 8.35 16.73
N THR A 175 -17.57 7.06 16.98
CA THR A 175 -17.91 5.96 16.07
C THR A 175 -19.14 5.15 16.51
N GLN A 176 -19.82 5.54 17.59
CA GLN A 176 -20.99 4.86 18.15
C GLN A 176 -20.75 3.42 18.64
N VAL A 177 -19.50 3.03 18.89
CA VAL A 177 -19.14 1.75 19.51
C VAL A 177 -19.74 1.64 20.91
N ASP A 178 -19.81 2.75 21.64
CA ASP A 178 -20.42 2.83 22.97
C ASP A 178 -21.88 2.37 22.97
N LYS A 179 -22.66 2.72 21.93
CA LYS A 179 -24.05 2.29 21.78
C LYS A 179 -24.18 0.78 21.54
N LEU A 180 -23.36 0.19 20.69
CA LEU A 180 -23.36 -1.26 20.46
C LEU A 180 -22.91 -2.04 21.72
N ARG A 181 -21.88 -1.53 22.41
CA ARG A 181 -21.45 -2.11 23.69
C ARG A 181 -22.52 -2.03 24.77
N ALA A 182 -23.29 -0.95 24.83
CA ALA A 182 -24.44 -0.84 25.73
C ALA A 182 -25.55 -1.86 25.38
N GLY A 183 -25.66 -2.24 24.09
CA GLY A 183 -26.51 -3.33 23.62
C GLY A 183 -25.98 -4.75 23.88
N GLY A 184 -24.80 -4.89 24.49
CA GLY A 184 -24.19 -6.19 24.83
C GLY A 184 -23.30 -6.78 23.73
N PHE A 185 -23.06 -6.08 22.63
CA PHE A 185 -22.13 -6.52 21.59
C PHE A 185 -20.69 -6.25 22.04
N THR A 186 -19.86 -7.29 22.03
CA THR A 186 -18.46 -7.23 22.50
C THR A 186 -17.47 -7.86 21.53
N GLY A 187 -17.94 -8.48 20.45
CA GLY A 187 -17.14 -9.32 19.56
C GLY A 187 -16.98 -10.77 20.06
N GLU A 188 -17.64 -11.16 21.16
CA GLU A 188 -17.63 -12.52 21.69
C GLU A 188 -17.81 -13.61 20.61
N GLY A 189 -16.93 -14.60 20.67
CA GLY A 189 -16.91 -15.75 19.76
C GLY A 189 -16.07 -15.55 18.50
N LEU A 190 -15.73 -14.30 18.14
CA LEU A 190 -14.94 -13.98 16.96
C LEU A 190 -13.43 -14.04 17.24
N ARG A 191 -12.67 -14.47 16.23
CA ARG A 191 -11.21 -14.55 16.21
C ARG A 191 -10.64 -13.45 15.33
N PHE A 192 -9.72 -12.65 15.87
CA PHE A 192 -9.06 -11.55 15.16
C PHE A 192 -7.64 -11.95 14.80
N GLY A 193 -7.25 -11.86 13.54
CA GLY A 193 -5.85 -11.94 13.15
C GLY A 193 -5.23 -10.55 13.07
N ILE A 194 -4.31 -10.24 13.98
CA ILE A 194 -3.53 -9.00 13.96
C ILE A 194 -2.19 -9.29 13.29
N VAL A 195 -1.99 -8.76 12.08
CA VAL A 195 -0.73 -8.85 11.34
C VAL A 195 0.05 -7.55 11.56
N ASP A 196 1.11 -7.62 12.38
CA ASP A 196 1.82 -6.45 12.87
C ASP A 196 3.25 -6.80 13.34
N THR A 197 3.86 -5.95 14.16
CA THR A 197 5.20 -6.08 14.77
C THR A 197 5.30 -7.18 15.83
N GLY A 198 4.18 -7.72 16.30
CA GLY A 198 4.09 -8.65 17.43
C GLY A 198 3.27 -8.07 18.57
N ILE A 199 3.05 -8.86 19.63
CA ILE A 199 2.25 -8.43 20.79
C ILE A 199 2.96 -8.83 22.08
N ASP A 200 3.22 -7.86 22.96
CA ASP A 200 3.51 -8.13 24.37
C ASP A 200 2.24 -8.60 25.08
N TYR A 201 1.94 -9.89 24.92
CA TYR A 201 0.79 -10.53 25.56
C TYR A 201 0.96 -10.64 27.09
N THR A 202 2.14 -10.36 27.64
CA THR A 202 2.39 -10.33 29.09
C THR A 202 1.84 -9.05 29.72
N HIS A 203 1.49 -8.05 28.89
CA HIS A 203 0.85 -6.83 29.33
C HIS A 203 -0.46 -7.12 30.09
N PRO A 204 -0.66 -6.61 31.32
CA PRO A 204 -1.83 -6.94 32.14
C PRO A 204 -3.17 -6.60 31.49
N ALA A 205 -3.24 -5.50 30.74
CA ALA A 205 -4.45 -5.11 30.00
C ALA A 205 -4.73 -6.01 28.77
N LEU A 206 -3.80 -6.91 28.41
CA LEU A 206 -3.95 -7.89 27.33
C LEU A 206 -4.08 -9.33 27.88
N GLY A 207 -4.39 -9.47 29.17
CA GLY A 207 -4.61 -10.75 29.83
C GLY A 207 -3.37 -11.38 30.47
N GLY A 208 -2.17 -10.93 30.12
CA GLY A 208 -0.92 -11.36 30.77
C GLY A 208 -0.47 -12.78 30.42
N CYS A 209 -0.99 -13.39 29.36
CA CYS A 209 -0.62 -14.74 28.94
C CYS A 209 -0.87 -14.98 27.44
N PHE A 210 -0.25 -16.04 26.90
CA PHE A 210 -0.41 -16.49 25.52
C PHE A 210 -0.87 -17.94 25.46
N GLY A 211 -1.77 -18.24 24.52
CA GLY A 211 -2.24 -19.60 24.23
C GLY A 211 -3.70 -19.86 24.65
N PRO A 212 -4.15 -21.12 24.61
CA PRO A 212 -5.54 -21.48 24.88
C PRO A 212 -6.05 -20.94 26.23
N GLY A 213 -7.15 -20.18 26.19
CA GLY A 213 -7.76 -19.55 27.37
C GLY A 213 -7.23 -18.15 27.73
N CYS A 214 -6.22 -17.65 27.00
CA CYS A 214 -5.76 -16.28 27.09
C CYS A 214 -6.50 -15.36 26.10
N LEU A 215 -6.42 -14.04 26.29
CA LEU A 215 -6.96 -13.08 25.32
C LEU A 215 -6.19 -13.18 23.99
N VAL A 216 -4.85 -13.20 24.06
CA VAL A 216 -4.00 -13.56 22.92
C VAL A 216 -3.88 -15.09 22.89
N GLU A 217 -4.74 -15.71 22.10
CA GLU A 217 -5.00 -17.16 22.15
C GLU A 217 -4.11 -17.94 21.18
N PHE A 218 -3.79 -17.36 20.04
CA PHE A 218 -3.02 -18.02 18.97
C PHE A 218 -2.12 -16.99 18.27
N GLY A 219 -1.23 -17.45 17.40
CA GLY A 219 -0.31 -16.59 16.71
C GLY A 219 0.98 -17.29 16.30
N TYR A 220 1.85 -16.54 15.65
CA TYR A 220 3.10 -17.04 15.09
C TYR A 220 4.07 -15.88 14.84
N ASP A 221 5.36 -16.11 15.08
CA ASP A 221 6.44 -15.22 14.61
C ASP A 221 6.90 -15.67 13.24
N LEU A 222 6.77 -14.79 12.24
CA LEU A 222 7.15 -15.06 10.86
C LEU A 222 8.58 -14.60 10.53
N VAL A 223 9.25 -13.88 11.43
CA VAL A 223 10.43 -13.07 11.11
C VAL A 223 11.64 -13.36 12.01
N GLY A 224 11.44 -13.39 13.33
CA GLY A 224 12.50 -13.46 14.34
C GLY A 224 13.28 -12.14 14.54
N ASP A 225 13.90 -11.96 15.70
CA ASP A 225 14.48 -10.68 16.16
C ASP A 225 15.65 -10.15 15.33
N SER A 226 16.47 -11.04 14.78
CA SER A 226 17.74 -10.70 14.12
C SER A 226 17.59 -10.50 12.60
N TYR A 227 16.37 -10.55 12.08
CA TYR A 227 16.12 -10.40 10.65
C TYR A 227 16.50 -8.99 10.17
N ASP A 228 17.28 -8.92 9.11
CA ASP A 228 17.80 -7.67 8.53
C ASP A 228 17.12 -7.31 7.20
N GLY A 229 16.10 -8.07 6.80
CA GLY A 229 15.46 -7.93 5.50
C GLY A 229 16.09 -8.73 4.38
N THR A 230 17.37 -9.13 4.50
CA THR A 230 18.11 -9.79 3.41
C THR A 230 18.35 -11.28 3.65
N SER A 231 18.49 -11.68 4.91
CA SER A 231 18.57 -13.07 5.35
C SER A 231 17.25 -13.83 5.12
N ALA A 232 17.24 -15.14 5.35
CA ALA A 232 15.99 -15.88 5.48
C ALA A 232 15.39 -15.60 6.88
N PRO A 233 14.06 -15.40 7.01
CA PRO A 233 13.44 -15.21 8.31
C PRO A 233 13.58 -16.46 9.20
N VAL A 234 13.57 -16.26 10.52
CA VAL A 234 13.68 -17.33 11.52
C VAL A 234 12.37 -17.41 12.31
N PRO A 235 11.34 -18.08 11.76
CA PRO A 235 10.03 -18.14 12.39
C PRO A 235 9.98 -19.07 13.60
N ASP A 236 9.09 -18.76 14.54
CA ASP A 236 8.73 -19.63 15.66
C ASP A 236 7.27 -19.44 16.11
N ASN A 237 6.84 -20.16 17.15
CA ASN A 237 5.45 -20.15 17.61
C ASN A 237 5.13 -19.04 18.63
N ASP A 238 6.07 -18.15 18.93
CA ASP A 238 5.94 -17.13 19.97
C ASP A 238 5.91 -15.71 19.36
N PRO A 239 4.72 -15.12 19.16
CA PRO A 239 4.59 -13.80 18.52
C PRO A 239 4.90 -12.63 19.48
N PHE A 240 5.59 -12.89 20.59
CA PHE A 240 5.99 -11.91 21.58
C PHE A 240 6.89 -10.83 20.98
N GLU A 241 6.71 -9.59 21.41
CA GLU A 241 7.55 -8.46 21.00
C GLU A 241 7.56 -7.36 22.07
N ASP A 242 8.75 -6.88 22.48
CA ASP A 242 8.92 -5.85 23.51
C ASP A 242 9.90 -4.70 23.16
N CYS A 243 10.25 -4.55 21.88
CA CYS A 243 11.28 -3.66 21.34
C CYS A 243 10.75 -2.49 20.47
N LEU A 244 9.67 -2.68 19.71
CA LEU A 244 8.96 -1.74 18.85
C LEU A 244 7.64 -1.25 19.48
N GLY A 245 6.76 -2.16 19.89
CA GLY A 245 5.50 -1.89 20.59
C GLY A 245 4.26 -1.51 19.76
N HIS A 246 4.39 -1.36 18.44
CA HIS A 246 3.26 -0.96 17.58
C HIS A 246 2.09 -1.95 17.61
N GLY A 247 2.36 -3.26 17.53
CA GLY A 247 1.33 -4.29 17.51
C GLY A 247 0.66 -4.48 18.87
N THR A 248 1.41 -4.27 19.95
CA THR A 248 0.86 -4.17 21.31
C THR A 248 -0.13 -3.00 21.44
N HIS A 249 0.16 -1.85 20.81
CA HIS A 249 -0.77 -0.70 20.79
C HIS A 249 -2.05 -1.01 20.01
N VAL A 250 -1.91 -1.60 18.82
CA VAL A 250 -3.01 -2.07 17.98
C VAL A 250 -3.89 -3.07 18.74
N ALA A 251 -3.31 -4.04 19.45
CA ALA A 251 -4.04 -5.03 20.24
C ALA A 251 -4.89 -4.39 21.35
N GLY A 252 -4.37 -3.36 22.02
CA GLY A 252 -5.11 -2.65 23.06
C GLY A 252 -6.32 -1.88 22.54
N ILE A 253 -6.25 -1.33 21.33
CA ILE A 253 -7.39 -0.67 20.67
C ILE A 253 -8.52 -1.67 20.44
N VAL A 254 -8.17 -2.91 20.08
CA VAL A 254 -9.15 -3.98 19.87
C VAL A 254 -9.74 -4.45 21.19
N ALA A 255 -8.91 -4.91 22.13
CA ALA A 255 -9.40 -5.71 23.25
C ALA A 255 -8.77 -5.44 24.62
N ALA A 256 -8.17 -4.26 24.86
CA ALA A 256 -7.66 -3.94 26.19
C ALA A 256 -8.76 -4.11 27.27
N THR A 257 -8.43 -4.86 28.32
CA THR A 257 -9.29 -5.00 29.50
C THR A 257 -9.23 -3.76 30.38
N GLU A 258 -10.06 -3.72 31.43
CA GLU A 258 -9.99 -2.66 32.43
C GLU A 258 -8.57 -2.48 32.96
N ASN A 259 -8.11 -1.23 33.02
CA ASN A 259 -6.73 -0.90 33.33
C ASN A 259 -6.60 0.48 34.00
N PRO A 260 -5.42 0.81 34.57
CA PRO A 260 -5.21 2.06 35.31
C PRO A 260 -5.40 3.35 34.49
N MET A 261 -5.34 3.28 33.16
CA MET A 261 -5.55 4.42 32.27
C MET A 261 -7.03 4.68 31.98
N GLY A 262 -7.92 3.76 32.35
CA GLY A 262 -9.38 3.94 32.31
C GLY A 262 -10.01 3.82 30.91
N PHE A 263 -9.29 3.32 29.92
CA PHE A 263 -9.85 2.93 28.62
C PHE A 263 -10.04 1.41 28.54
N THR A 264 -10.83 0.94 27.58
CA THR A 264 -10.91 -0.47 27.19
C THR A 264 -10.90 -0.56 25.67
N GLY A 265 -10.61 -1.74 25.12
CA GLY A 265 -10.73 -1.99 23.69
C GLY A 265 -12.16 -1.87 23.18
N ALA A 266 -12.31 -1.66 21.87
CA ALA A 266 -13.62 -1.52 21.24
C ALA A 266 -14.41 -2.84 21.18
N SER A 267 -13.74 -3.98 21.10
CA SER A 267 -14.33 -5.34 21.10
C SER A 267 -13.65 -6.26 22.11
N PRO A 268 -13.88 -6.07 23.42
CA PRO A 268 -13.16 -6.80 24.47
C PRO A 268 -13.51 -8.29 24.59
N GLY A 269 -14.53 -8.78 23.87
CA GLY A 269 -14.95 -10.18 23.90
C GLY A 269 -14.28 -11.07 22.83
N VAL A 270 -13.50 -10.49 21.92
CA VAL A 270 -12.83 -11.26 20.85
C VAL A 270 -11.68 -12.09 21.41
N ARG A 271 -11.22 -13.06 20.61
CA ARG A 271 -9.94 -13.74 20.82
C ARG A 271 -8.92 -13.22 19.82
N LEU A 272 -7.73 -12.86 20.29
CA LEU A 272 -6.68 -12.29 19.45
C LEU A 272 -5.70 -13.36 18.98
N GLY A 273 -5.38 -13.28 17.69
CA GLY A 273 -4.30 -13.96 17.00
C GLY A 273 -3.19 -12.96 16.68
N ALA A 274 -1.96 -13.23 17.10
CA ALA A 274 -0.82 -12.34 16.87
C ALA A 274 0.09 -12.89 15.77
N TYR A 275 0.24 -12.19 14.65
CA TYR A 275 1.13 -12.58 13.56
C TYR A 275 2.23 -11.55 13.42
N ARG A 276 3.39 -11.85 14.00
CA ARG A 276 4.54 -10.96 14.02
C ARG A 276 5.27 -11.03 12.68
N THR A 277 5.42 -9.90 12.02
CA THR A 277 6.08 -9.80 10.71
C THR A 277 7.27 -8.84 10.71
N PHE A 278 7.55 -8.10 11.78
CA PHE A 278 8.71 -7.19 11.85
C PHE A 278 9.70 -7.59 12.94
N ALA A 279 10.98 -7.50 12.62
CA ALA A 279 12.06 -7.69 13.57
C ALA A 279 12.27 -6.45 14.44
N CYS A 280 13.04 -6.59 15.52
CA CYS A 280 13.27 -5.50 16.47
C CYS A 280 14.03 -4.29 15.91
N ASN A 281 14.71 -4.45 14.77
CA ASN A 281 15.31 -3.33 14.04
C ASN A 281 14.28 -2.56 13.17
N GLY A 282 13.02 -2.97 13.17
CA GLY A 282 11.94 -2.35 12.41
C GLY A 282 11.88 -2.77 10.94
N LEU A 283 12.62 -3.80 10.51
CA LEU A 283 12.64 -4.26 9.12
C LEU A 283 11.77 -5.52 8.92
N THR A 284 11.18 -5.60 7.73
CA THR A 284 10.49 -6.77 7.19
C THR A 284 10.63 -6.81 5.67
N SER A 285 10.05 -7.83 5.05
CA SER A 285 9.93 -7.96 3.61
C SER A 285 8.50 -8.35 3.20
N GLY A 286 8.12 -8.04 1.96
CA GLY A 286 6.74 -8.26 1.48
C GLY A 286 6.30 -9.72 1.50
N ASP A 287 7.22 -10.67 1.31
CA ASP A 287 6.94 -12.12 1.41
C ASP A 287 6.63 -12.56 2.86
N VAL A 288 7.28 -11.95 3.87
CA VAL A 288 6.99 -12.20 5.30
C VAL A 288 5.61 -11.64 5.66
N MET A 289 5.27 -10.44 5.20
CA MET A 289 3.94 -9.84 5.41
C MET A 289 2.83 -10.66 4.73
N LEU A 290 3.08 -11.10 3.49
CA LEU A 290 2.20 -12.01 2.76
C LEU A 290 2.01 -13.35 3.49
N ALA A 291 3.08 -13.96 3.99
CA ALA A 291 2.99 -15.18 4.79
C ALA A 291 2.20 -14.97 6.09
N GLY A 292 2.38 -13.83 6.76
CA GLY A 292 1.64 -13.47 7.97
C GLY A 292 0.13 -13.39 7.74
N VAL A 293 -0.32 -12.75 6.66
CA VAL A 293 -1.76 -12.65 6.35
C VAL A 293 -2.36 -13.98 5.89
N ILE A 294 -1.60 -14.77 5.10
CA ILE A 294 -2.00 -16.13 4.72
C ILE A 294 -2.19 -16.98 5.97
N ARG A 295 -1.23 -16.92 6.91
CA ARG A 295 -1.30 -17.71 8.15
C ARG A 295 -2.48 -17.27 9.02
N ALA A 296 -2.72 -15.96 9.12
CA ALA A 296 -3.88 -15.43 9.82
C ALA A 296 -5.21 -15.99 9.29
N PHE A 297 -5.33 -16.11 7.97
CA PHE A 297 -6.48 -16.73 7.33
C PHE A 297 -6.57 -18.24 7.60
N GLU A 298 -5.47 -18.98 7.38
CA GLU A 298 -5.44 -20.44 7.54
C GLU A 298 -5.69 -20.92 8.98
N ASP A 299 -5.22 -20.14 9.97
CA ASP A 299 -5.47 -20.42 11.38
C ASP A 299 -6.93 -20.12 11.78
N GLY A 300 -7.76 -19.61 10.87
CA GLY A 300 -9.20 -19.44 11.02
C GLY A 300 -9.60 -18.13 11.70
N SER A 301 -8.92 -17.04 11.37
CA SER A 301 -9.37 -15.70 11.77
C SER A 301 -10.68 -15.35 11.09
N ASP A 302 -11.62 -14.78 11.85
CA ASP A 302 -12.91 -14.34 11.33
C ASP A 302 -12.84 -12.91 10.76
N ILE A 303 -11.90 -12.10 11.26
CA ILE A 303 -11.56 -10.76 10.78
C ILE A 303 -10.04 -10.64 10.83
N ILE A 304 -9.45 -10.03 9.80
CA ILE A 304 -8.00 -9.76 9.75
C ILE A 304 -7.78 -8.25 9.70
N THR A 305 -6.85 -7.77 10.52
CA THR A 305 -6.46 -6.36 10.59
C THR A 305 -4.95 -6.24 10.49
N GLY A 306 -4.50 -5.30 9.64
CA GLY A 306 -3.08 -5.04 9.44
C GLY A 306 -2.82 -3.54 9.39
N SER A 307 -2.05 -3.06 10.36
CA SER A 307 -1.64 -1.65 10.46
C SER A 307 -0.26 -1.42 9.85
N ILE A 308 0.01 -2.17 8.78
CA ILE A 308 1.30 -2.32 8.11
C ILE A 308 1.07 -2.30 6.61
N GLY A 309 2.07 -1.85 5.85
CA GLY A 309 1.98 -1.79 4.40
C GLY A 309 3.20 -1.16 3.76
N SER A 310 3.17 -1.05 2.43
CA SER A 310 4.19 -0.35 1.65
C SER A 310 3.59 0.82 0.84
N PRO A 311 4.33 1.93 0.61
CA PRO A 311 3.92 2.97 -0.33
C PRO A 311 3.92 2.39 -1.74
N ASN A 312 2.78 2.00 -2.32
CA ASN A 312 2.79 1.57 -3.72
C ASN A 312 1.51 1.93 -4.48
N GLY A 313 0.35 1.78 -3.84
CA GLY A 313 -0.93 2.24 -4.38
C GLY A 313 -1.46 1.44 -5.58
N TRP A 314 -0.89 0.27 -5.87
CA TRP A 314 -1.26 -0.62 -6.98
C TRP A 314 -1.97 -1.87 -6.46
N ALA A 315 -3.17 -2.16 -6.99
CA ALA A 315 -3.94 -3.33 -6.54
C ALA A 315 -3.35 -4.67 -7.00
N GLY A 316 -2.53 -4.67 -8.06
CA GLY A 316 -1.93 -5.87 -8.67
C GLY A 316 -0.66 -6.43 -8.01
N GLU A 317 -0.22 -5.86 -6.89
CA GLU A 317 0.94 -6.35 -6.14
C GLU A 317 0.59 -7.60 -5.32
N ALA A 318 1.56 -8.49 -5.08
CA ALA A 318 1.33 -9.81 -4.50
C ALA A 318 0.56 -9.77 -3.16
N PHE A 319 0.89 -8.81 -2.29
CA PHE A 319 0.23 -8.66 -1.00
C PHE A 319 -1.23 -8.22 -1.17
N SER A 320 -1.49 -7.20 -2.00
CA SER A 320 -2.85 -6.75 -2.32
C SER A 320 -3.71 -7.89 -2.90
N VAL A 321 -3.17 -8.63 -3.87
CA VAL A 321 -3.86 -9.75 -4.52
C VAL A 321 -4.26 -10.84 -3.52
N ALA A 322 -3.36 -11.20 -2.60
CA ALA A 322 -3.67 -12.23 -1.60
C ALA A 322 -4.74 -11.78 -0.60
N VAL A 323 -4.69 -10.53 -0.13
CA VAL A 323 -5.71 -9.98 0.78
C VAL A 323 -7.07 -9.89 0.10
N SER A 324 -7.13 -9.48 -1.18
CA SER A 324 -8.38 -9.50 -1.94
C SER A 324 -9.01 -10.88 -2.00
N ARG A 325 -8.21 -11.94 -2.21
CA ARG A 325 -8.71 -13.33 -2.21
C ARG A 325 -9.21 -13.79 -0.85
N ILE A 326 -8.61 -13.31 0.24
CA ILE A 326 -9.11 -13.56 1.60
C ILE A 326 -10.48 -12.91 1.80
N VAL A 327 -10.65 -11.68 1.31
CA VAL A 327 -11.95 -10.99 1.32
C VAL A 327 -12.98 -11.78 0.49
N ASP A 328 -12.64 -12.22 -0.71
CA ASP A 328 -13.52 -13.06 -1.55
C ASP A 328 -13.88 -14.39 -0.89
N ALA A 329 -13.01 -14.92 -0.03
CA ALA A 329 -13.26 -16.11 0.78
C ALA A 329 -14.18 -15.85 1.99
N GLY A 330 -14.65 -14.61 2.19
CA GLY A 330 -15.61 -14.24 3.21
C GLY A 330 -15.02 -13.75 4.53
N VAL A 331 -13.73 -13.37 4.55
CA VAL A 331 -13.06 -12.83 5.76
C VAL A 331 -12.82 -11.32 5.59
N PRO A 332 -13.51 -10.45 6.35
CA PRO A 332 -13.28 -9.02 6.29
C PRO A 332 -11.84 -8.65 6.64
N CYS A 333 -11.22 -7.83 5.79
CA CYS A 333 -9.86 -7.36 5.97
C CYS A 333 -9.82 -5.82 6.04
N THR A 334 -9.23 -5.29 7.13
CA THR A 334 -9.02 -3.85 7.32
C THR A 334 -7.53 -3.53 7.25
N PHE A 335 -7.13 -2.59 6.39
CA PHE A 335 -5.74 -2.17 6.27
C PHE A 335 -5.61 -0.65 6.25
N ALA A 336 -4.54 -0.16 6.88
CA ALA A 336 -4.25 1.26 6.99
C ALA A 336 -4.01 1.87 5.60
N ALA A 337 -4.65 3.01 5.31
CA ALA A 337 -4.47 3.72 4.05
C ALA A 337 -3.05 4.24 3.86
N GLY A 338 -2.32 4.47 4.96
CA GLY A 338 -0.97 5.04 5.00
C GLY A 338 -0.94 6.45 5.63
N ASN A 339 0.26 6.93 5.96
CA ASN A 339 0.49 8.20 6.67
C ASN A 339 1.35 9.18 5.83
N GLN A 340 1.31 9.10 4.51
CA GLN A 340 2.36 9.69 3.66
C GLN A 340 2.02 11.06 3.07
N VAL A 341 0.84 11.61 3.39
CA VAL A 341 0.52 13.01 3.02
C VAL A 341 1.16 13.98 4.00
N GLY A 342 1.75 15.05 3.47
CA GLY A 342 2.72 15.89 4.18
C GLY A 342 4.17 15.36 4.13
N GLY A 343 4.39 14.20 3.49
CA GLY A 343 5.69 13.61 3.17
C GLY A 343 6.07 13.75 1.69
N THR A 344 6.58 12.68 1.05
CA THR A 344 6.97 12.67 -0.38
C THR A 344 5.80 12.49 -1.36
N GLU A 345 4.58 12.22 -0.89
CA GLU A 345 3.47 11.76 -1.74
C GLU A 345 2.18 12.57 -1.54
N GLY A 346 1.43 12.79 -2.64
CA GLY A 346 0.12 13.46 -2.66
C GLY A 346 -1.04 12.50 -2.89
N LEU A 347 -2.00 12.90 -3.74
CA LEU A 347 -2.98 11.98 -4.34
C LEU A 347 -2.29 10.76 -4.98
N PHE A 348 -3.00 9.63 -5.04
CA PHE A 348 -2.46 8.32 -5.46
C PHE A 348 -1.34 7.79 -4.55
N GLY A 349 -1.41 8.12 -3.25
CA GLY A 349 -0.41 7.80 -2.23
C GLY A 349 -0.84 6.72 -1.24
N LEU A 350 -1.77 5.84 -1.64
CA LEU A 350 -2.26 4.76 -0.78
C LEU A 350 -1.20 3.68 -0.53
N SER A 351 -1.29 3.05 0.63
CA SER A 351 -0.45 1.92 1.00
C SER A 351 -1.04 0.59 0.50
N ASN A 352 -0.18 -0.34 0.09
CA ASN A 352 -0.58 -1.72 -0.12
C ASN A 352 -0.51 -2.48 1.20
N PRO A 353 -1.51 -3.32 1.53
CA PRO A 353 -2.49 -3.91 0.62
C PRO A 353 -3.85 -3.20 0.66
N SER A 354 -3.95 -2.00 1.25
CA SER A 354 -5.22 -1.29 1.40
C SER A 354 -5.84 -0.91 0.04
N SER A 355 -5.02 -0.82 -1.01
CA SER A 355 -5.43 -0.62 -2.41
C SER A 355 -6.12 -1.83 -3.06
N GLY A 356 -6.09 -3.02 -2.43
CA GLY A 356 -6.66 -4.24 -2.99
C GLY A 356 -8.19 -4.21 -3.11
N ASP A 357 -8.70 -4.96 -4.08
CA ASP A 357 -10.14 -5.13 -4.28
C ASP A 357 -10.81 -5.74 -3.04
N GLY A 358 -12.00 -5.24 -2.69
CA GLY A 358 -12.75 -5.68 -1.52
C GLY A 358 -12.18 -5.22 -0.16
N VAL A 359 -10.88 -4.97 -0.07
CA VAL A 359 -10.20 -4.56 1.17
C VAL A 359 -10.81 -3.27 1.73
N MET A 360 -10.99 -3.18 3.05
CA MET A 360 -11.45 -1.96 3.71
C MET A 360 -10.22 -1.08 4.01
N SER A 361 -9.97 -0.09 3.13
CA SER A 361 -8.86 0.86 3.27
C SER A 361 -9.23 1.97 4.26
N ILE A 362 -8.47 2.12 5.35
CA ILE A 362 -8.89 2.93 6.49
C ILE A 362 -8.14 4.27 6.56
N SER A 363 -8.88 5.37 6.46
CA SER A 363 -8.37 6.73 6.71
C SER A 363 -8.41 7.07 8.21
N SER A 364 -7.65 8.11 8.62
CA SER A 364 -7.57 8.55 10.01
C SER A 364 -8.31 9.85 10.25
N TYR A 365 -9.00 9.93 11.40
CA TYR A 365 -9.56 11.15 11.98
C TYR A 365 -8.85 11.48 13.31
N GLN A 366 -8.87 12.75 13.69
CA GLN A 366 -8.32 13.22 14.95
C GLN A 366 -9.32 12.93 16.09
N SER A 367 -8.90 12.20 17.12
CA SER A 367 -9.74 11.93 18.30
C SER A 367 -10.04 13.22 19.08
N GLU A 368 -11.09 13.20 19.90
CA GLU A 368 -11.26 14.24 20.91
C GLU A 368 -10.06 14.23 21.87
N GLY A 369 -9.38 15.37 22.01
CA GLY A 369 -8.11 15.51 22.75
C GLY A 369 -6.87 15.71 21.88
N ALA A 370 -6.98 15.47 20.56
CA ALA A 370 -5.95 15.83 19.59
C ALA A 370 -6.10 17.28 19.08
N ASP A 371 -5.10 17.79 18.34
CA ASP A 371 -5.01 19.22 17.99
C ASP A 371 -6.16 19.74 17.10
N SER A 372 -6.77 18.85 16.31
CA SER A 372 -7.91 19.17 15.44
C SER A 372 -9.06 18.14 15.54
N ALA A 373 -9.50 17.89 16.77
CA ALA A 373 -10.55 16.93 17.12
C ALA A 373 -11.73 16.87 16.13
N GLY A 374 -12.10 15.65 15.75
CA GLY A 374 -13.20 15.37 14.84
C GLY A 374 -12.84 15.50 13.36
N LYS A 375 -11.78 16.21 12.97
CA LYS A 375 -11.44 16.42 11.57
C LYS A 375 -10.58 15.27 10.99
N VAL A 376 -10.58 15.12 9.66
CA VAL A 376 -9.76 14.13 8.93
C VAL A 376 -8.27 14.42 9.13
N SER A 377 -7.47 13.47 9.57
CA SER A 377 -6.04 13.67 9.87
C SER A 377 -5.25 14.12 8.64
N ALA A 378 -4.45 15.18 8.78
CA ALA A 378 -3.66 15.73 7.69
C ALA A 378 -2.64 14.75 7.08
N TYR A 379 -2.14 13.81 7.88
CA TYR A 379 -1.17 12.80 7.44
C TYR A 379 -1.78 11.63 6.67
N THR A 380 -3.11 11.43 6.73
CA THR A 380 -3.74 10.25 6.12
C THR A 380 -3.43 10.21 4.63
N SER A 381 -3.03 9.07 4.09
CA SER A 381 -2.78 8.87 2.66
C SER A 381 -4.04 9.11 1.83
N TRP A 382 -3.87 9.69 0.63
CA TRP A 382 -4.97 10.01 -0.29
C TRP A 382 -4.98 9.02 -1.45
N GLY A 383 -6.16 8.57 -1.83
CA GLY A 383 -6.38 7.87 -3.09
C GLY A 383 -6.67 8.83 -4.25
N PRO A 384 -7.48 8.41 -5.24
CA PRO A 384 -7.85 7.01 -5.50
C PRO A 384 -6.60 6.15 -5.80
N THR A 385 -6.77 4.86 -6.11
CA THR A 385 -5.64 4.05 -6.63
C THR A 385 -5.19 4.57 -8.00
N PHE A 386 -4.03 4.13 -8.51
CA PHE A 386 -3.59 4.47 -9.87
C PHE A 386 -4.56 3.95 -10.96
N GLU A 387 -5.33 2.92 -10.65
CA GLU A 387 -6.41 2.34 -11.46
C GLU A 387 -7.77 3.03 -11.26
N LEU A 388 -7.79 4.15 -10.52
CA LEU A 388 -8.98 4.93 -10.19
C LEU A 388 -10.03 4.15 -9.38
N GLY A 389 -9.60 3.16 -8.60
CA GLY A 389 -10.39 2.53 -7.55
C GLY A 389 -10.66 3.51 -6.41
N LEU A 390 -11.90 3.56 -5.92
CA LEU A 390 -12.27 4.42 -4.79
C LEU A 390 -11.64 3.88 -3.51
N ALA A 391 -10.63 4.60 -3.04
CA ALA A 391 -9.99 4.41 -1.75
C ALA A 391 -9.50 5.77 -1.21
N PRO A 392 -9.38 5.95 0.12
CA PRO A 392 -9.77 5.01 1.16
C PRO A 392 -11.27 4.73 1.19
N SER A 393 -11.70 3.63 1.81
CA SER A 393 -13.11 3.25 1.86
C SER A 393 -13.92 4.16 2.80
N PHE A 394 -13.37 4.41 3.99
CA PHE A 394 -13.91 5.25 5.07
C PHE A 394 -12.84 5.34 6.17
N GLY A 395 -13.12 5.98 7.31
CA GLY A 395 -12.15 6.09 8.40
C GLY A 395 -12.73 6.11 9.80
N ALA A 396 -11.83 6.15 10.77
CA ALA A 396 -12.13 6.22 12.19
C ALA A 396 -11.06 7.06 12.92
N PRO A 397 -11.26 7.41 14.20
CA PRO A 397 -10.25 8.07 15.01
C PRO A 397 -8.93 7.29 15.06
N GLY A 398 -7.86 7.91 14.57
CA GLY A 398 -6.49 7.38 14.59
C GLY A 398 -5.44 8.40 15.05
N GLY A 399 -5.80 9.67 15.24
CA GLY A 399 -4.93 10.68 15.84
C GLY A 399 -5.13 10.81 17.34
N GLY A 400 -4.04 10.75 18.12
CA GLY A 400 -4.04 10.97 19.57
C GLY A 400 -4.68 9.83 20.37
N ILE A 401 -4.44 8.58 19.98
CA ILE A 401 -5.07 7.39 20.57
C ILE A 401 -4.21 6.83 21.70
N MET A 402 -4.75 6.86 22.93
CA MET A 402 -4.19 6.12 24.08
C MET A 402 -4.44 4.62 23.91
N SER A 403 -3.40 3.81 24.04
CA SER A 403 -3.51 2.35 24.10
C SER A 403 -2.35 1.75 24.89
N THR A 404 -2.32 0.42 24.95
CA THR A 404 -1.23 -0.38 25.51
C THR A 404 0.07 -0.18 24.72
N TRP A 405 1.18 -0.48 25.37
CA TRP A 405 2.53 -0.48 24.82
C TRP A 405 3.34 -1.51 25.61
N PRO A 406 4.44 -2.11 25.11
CA PRO A 406 5.15 -3.14 25.86
C PRO A 406 5.52 -2.70 27.27
N VAL A 407 5.43 -3.64 28.21
CA VAL A 407 5.71 -3.41 29.63
C VAL A 407 7.14 -2.90 29.80
N ALA A 408 8.09 -3.49 29.07
CA ALA A 408 9.50 -3.08 29.06
C ALA A 408 9.71 -1.62 28.59
N LEU A 409 8.77 -1.07 27.82
CA LEU A 409 8.84 0.25 27.23
C LEU A 409 7.94 1.29 27.92
N GLY A 410 7.18 0.91 28.95
CA GLY A 410 6.40 1.85 29.76
C GLY A 410 4.88 1.66 29.72
N GLU A 411 4.40 0.49 29.29
CA GLU A 411 3.01 -0.02 29.41
C GLU A 411 1.93 0.71 28.59
N TYR A 412 1.98 2.03 28.46
CA TYR A 412 0.95 2.80 27.75
C TYR A 412 1.53 3.99 27.00
N ALA A 413 1.02 4.22 25.80
CA ALA A 413 1.42 5.33 24.95
C ALA A 413 0.23 5.94 24.19
N VAL A 414 0.37 7.22 23.85
CA VAL A 414 -0.54 7.89 22.91
C VAL A 414 0.15 7.91 21.55
N ALA A 415 -0.48 7.30 20.55
CA ALA A 415 0.04 7.23 19.19
C ALA A 415 -0.92 7.85 18.17
N SER A 416 -0.38 8.32 17.04
CA SER A 416 -1.16 8.82 15.91
C SER A 416 -0.78 8.13 14.61
N GLY A 417 -1.79 7.63 13.89
CA GLY A 417 -1.62 7.04 12.56
C GLY A 417 -2.92 6.42 12.04
N THR A 418 -2.98 6.14 10.73
CA THR A 418 -4.00 5.24 10.16
C THR A 418 -3.92 3.84 10.78
N SER A 419 -2.75 3.46 11.28
CA SER A 419 -2.51 2.28 12.12
C SER A 419 -3.39 2.19 13.37
N MET A 420 -3.83 3.31 13.94
CA MET A 420 -4.70 3.29 15.13
C MET A 420 -6.19 3.28 14.74
N ALA A 421 -6.54 3.90 13.61
CA ALA A 421 -7.90 3.86 13.07
C ALA A 421 -8.30 2.46 12.58
N THR A 422 -7.35 1.73 11.99
CA THR A 422 -7.55 0.41 11.38
C THR A 422 -8.09 -0.65 12.35
N PRO A 423 -7.48 -0.91 13.52
CA PRO A 423 -8.01 -1.87 14.50
C PRO A 423 -9.34 -1.43 15.15
N LEU A 424 -9.58 -0.11 15.23
CA LEU A 424 -10.88 0.40 15.69
C LEU A 424 -11.97 0.04 14.68
N VAL A 425 -11.72 0.20 13.38
CA VAL A 425 -12.65 -0.25 12.34
C VAL A 425 -12.82 -1.78 12.36
N ALA A 426 -11.75 -2.56 12.52
CA ALA A 426 -11.86 -4.00 12.63
C ALA A 426 -12.79 -4.42 13.79
N SER A 427 -12.69 -3.73 14.92
CA SER A 427 -13.60 -3.90 16.06
C SER A 427 -15.04 -3.53 15.69
N ILE A 428 -15.25 -2.43 14.96
CA ILE A 428 -16.59 -2.05 14.48
C ILE A 428 -17.18 -3.12 13.55
N VAL A 429 -16.37 -3.70 12.66
CA VAL A 429 -16.78 -4.82 11.80
C VAL A 429 -17.26 -6.00 12.64
N ALA A 430 -16.57 -6.34 13.73
CA ALA A 430 -17.02 -7.40 14.65
C ALA A 430 -18.36 -7.10 15.31
N LEU A 431 -18.53 -5.90 15.86
CA LEU A 431 -19.76 -5.51 16.55
C LEU A 431 -20.95 -5.45 15.59
N VAL A 432 -20.77 -4.89 14.40
CA VAL A 432 -21.80 -4.86 13.34
C VAL A 432 -22.12 -6.28 12.89
N SER A 433 -21.11 -7.16 12.74
CA SER A 433 -21.32 -8.55 12.35
C SER A 433 -22.17 -9.31 13.37
N GLN A 434 -21.94 -9.10 14.68
CA GLN A 434 -22.77 -9.70 15.72
C GLN A 434 -24.21 -9.18 15.68
N ALA A 435 -24.39 -7.86 15.52
CA ALA A 435 -25.72 -7.25 15.48
C ALA A 435 -26.53 -7.65 14.24
N ARG A 436 -25.87 -7.91 13.11
CA ARG A 436 -26.51 -8.32 11.84
C ARG A 436 -26.57 -9.83 11.65
N GLY A 437 -25.80 -10.61 12.40
CA GLY A 437 -25.74 -12.07 12.26
C GLY A 437 -25.04 -12.55 10.97
N THR A 438 -24.20 -11.70 10.36
CA THR A 438 -23.46 -12.01 9.12
C THR A 438 -22.08 -11.38 9.17
N ARG A 439 -21.13 -12.01 8.46
CA ARG A 439 -19.74 -11.53 8.31
C ARG A 439 -19.38 -11.30 6.85
N ASP A 440 -20.37 -11.27 5.97
CA ASP A 440 -20.16 -11.03 4.54
C ASP A 440 -19.40 -9.70 4.32
N PRO A 441 -18.14 -9.74 3.86
CA PRO A 441 -17.28 -8.56 3.80
C PRO A 441 -17.85 -7.45 2.93
N ASP A 442 -18.48 -7.80 1.81
CA ASP A 442 -19.07 -6.84 0.88
C ASP A 442 -20.25 -6.11 1.52
N LEU A 443 -21.20 -6.86 2.10
CA LEU A 443 -22.33 -6.27 2.80
C LEU A 443 -21.89 -5.36 3.96
N ILE A 444 -20.95 -5.81 4.80
CA ILE A 444 -20.46 -4.99 5.91
C ILE A 444 -19.78 -3.72 5.39
N LYS A 445 -18.96 -3.81 4.33
CA LYS A 445 -18.33 -2.64 3.71
C LYS A 445 -19.37 -1.66 3.19
N ARG A 446 -20.43 -2.13 2.53
CA ARG A 446 -21.54 -1.30 2.03
C ARG A 446 -22.33 -0.64 3.15
N LEU A 447 -22.61 -1.34 4.24
CA LEU A 447 -23.29 -0.78 5.42
C LEU A 447 -22.44 0.31 6.08
N LEU A 448 -21.15 0.05 6.30
CA LEU A 448 -20.22 1.01 6.90
C LEU A 448 -20.02 2.25 6.02
N ALA A 449 -19.84 2.06 4.71
CA ALA A 449 -19.69 3.16 3.77
C ALA A 449 -20.97 4.01 3.68
N SER A 450 -22.14 3.36 3.54
CA SER A 450 -23.39 4.08 3.30
C SER A 450 -23.88 4.88 4.50
N THR A 451 -23.52 4.48 5.72
CA THR A 451 -23.89 5.16 6.98
C THR A 451 -22.78 6.05 7.55
N ALA A 452 -21.61 6.08 6.90
CA ALA A 452 -20.50 6.93 7.33
C ALA A 452 -20.89 8.41 7.26
N LYS A 453 -20.28 9.22 8.14
CA LYS A 453 -20.50 10.68 8.20
C LYS A 453 -19.37 11.43 7.50
N PRO A 454 -19.63 12.08 6.35
CA PRO A 454 -18.67 12.96 5.72
C PRO A 454 -18.28 14.12 6.65
N ASN A 455 -17.05 14.58 6.51
CA ASN A 455 -16.49 15.63 7.35
C ASN A 455 -15.90 16.77 6.53
N LEU A 456 -15.79 17.93 7.17
CA LEU A 456 -15.23 19.13 6.58
C LEU A 456 -13.73 18.98 6.38
N SER A 457 -13.21 19.65 5.35
CA SER A 457 -11.77 19.68 5.10
C SER A 457 -11.02 20.37 6.25
N GLN A 458 -9.78 19.96 6.47
CA GLN A 458 -8.83 20.77 7.23
C GLN A 458 -8.24 21.85 6.33
N SER A 459 -7.78 22.95 6.94
CA SER A 459 -7.03 23.99 6.24
C SER A 459 -5.60 23.49 6.01
N TYR A 460 -5.15 23.46 4.75
CA TYR A 460 -3.77 23.18 4.36
C TYR A 460 -3.13 24.47 3.85
N GLY A 461 -1.90 24.79 4.28
CA GLY A 461 -1.13 25.87 3.67
C GLY A 461 -1.66 27.31 3.84
N GLY A 462 -2.56 27.57 4.79
CA GLY A 462 -3.02 28.92 5.16
C GLY A 462 -4.33 29.38 4.51
N GLU A 463 -4.88 28.63 3.55
CA GLU A 463 -6.22 28.88 3.00
C GLU A 463 -7.29 28.15 3.84
N ASP A 464 -8.40 28.85 4.13
CA ASP A 464 -9.48 28.32 4.97
C ASP A 464 -10.54 27.60 4.14
N PHE A 465 -10.37 26.28 4.01
CA PHE A 465 -11.34 25.38 3.39
C PHE A 465 -12.28 24.71 4.41
N SER A 466 -12.33 25.19 5.66
CA SER A 466 -13.12 24.55 6.71
C SER A 466 -14.63 24.55 6.48
N ALA A 467 -15.12 25.31 5.49
CA ALA A 467 -16.53 25.33 5.10
C ALA A 467 -16.93 24.24 4.07
N GLY A 468 -15.97 23.64 3.37
CA GLY A 468 -16.24 22.61 2.36
C GLY A 468 -16.07 21.19 2.90
N LEU A 469 -16.84 20.23 2.39
CA LEU A 469 -16.59 18.81 2.66
C LEU A 469 -15.23 18.41 2.10
N GLY A 470 -14.45 17.69 2.90
CA GLY A 470 -13.16 17.15 2.49
C GLY A 470 -13.31 16.17 1.32
N PRO A 471 -12.36 16.10 0.39
CA PRO A 471 -12.45 15.19 -0.76
C PRO A 471 -12.64 13.73 -0.33
N VAL A 472 -13.45 12.96 -1.07
CA VAL A 472 -13.61 11.50 -0.86
C VAL A 472 -12.25 10.80 -1.01
N ALA A 473 -11.40 11.27 -1.91
CA ALA A 473 -10.04 10.76 -2.09
C ALA A 473 -9.19 10.84 -0.81
N GLN A 474 -9.54 11.68 0.16
CA GLN A 474 -8.89 11.73 1.47
C GLN A 474 -9.60 10.87 2.51
N GLN A 475 -10.91 11.02 2.63
CA GLN A 475 -11.65 10.54 3.80
C GLN A 475 -12.47 9.27 3.53
N GLY A 476 -12.63 8.88 2.27
CA GLY A 476 -13.53 7.85 1.83
C GLY A 476 -14.99 8.27 2.01
N ALA A 477 -15.84 7.32 2.37
CA ALA A 477 -17.25 7.58 2.64
C ALA A 477 -17.49 8.52 3.83
N GLY A 478 -16.52 8.65 4.74
CA GLY A 478 -16.62 9.44 5.96
C GLY A 478 -16.17 8.67 7.20
N MET A 479 -16.45 9.24 8.38
CA MET A 479 -16.21 8.56 9.65
C MET A 479 -17.29 7.51 9.91
N VAL A 480 -16.90 6.27 10.14
CA VAL A 480 -17.83 5.16 10.36
C VAL A 480 -18.74 5.39 11.58
N GLN A 481 -19.99 4.94 11.49
CA GLN A 481 -21.00 5.01 12.55
C GLN A 481 -21.52 3.59 12.83
N ALA A 482 -20.96 2.94 13.84
CA ALA A 482 -21.16 1.51 14.10
C ALA A 482 -22.62 1.15 14.37
N TYR A 483 -23.32 1.93 15.19
CA TYR A 483 -24.73 1.66 15.50
C TYR A 483 -25.62 1.90 14.28
N ASP A 484 -25.41 3.00 13.56
CA ASP A 484 -26.17 3.31 12.34
C ASP A 484 -25.98 2.19 11.29
N ALA A 485 -24.76 1.68 11.09
CA ALA A 485 -24.48 0.54 10.21
C ALA A 485 -25.13 -0.76 10.69
N ALA A 486 -25.11 -1.02 12.00
CA ALA A 486 -25.67 -2.22 12.61
C ALA A 486 -27.19 -2.27 12.57
N TYR A 487 -27.88 -1.14 12.48
CA TYR A 487 -29.35 -1.06 12.50
C TYR A 487 -29.95 -0.46 11.22
N ALA A 488 -29.15 -0.20 10.19
CA ALA A 488 -29.63 0.27 8.90
C ALA A 488 -30.78 -0.61 8.38
N THR A 489 -31.89 0.04 8.05
CA THR A 489 -33.10 -0.60 7.50
C THR A 489 -33.12 -0.58 5.97
N SER A 490 -32.09 -0.01 5.36
CA SER A 490 -31.98 0.13 3.91
C SER A 490 -30.57 -0.20 3.48
N ILE A 491 -30.43 -1.04 2.45
CA ILE A 491 -29.16 -1.53 1.96
C ILE A 491 -28.94 -1.02 0.54
N LEU A 492 -27.79 -0.40 0.31
CA LEU A 492 -27.33 0.02 -1.01
C LEU A 492 -26.53 -1.11 -1.66
N SER A 493 -26.63 -1.30 -2.98
CA SER A 493 -25.91 -2.36 -3.70
C SER A 493 -24.43 -2.05 -3.96
N VAL A 494 -23.98 -0.84 -3.68
CA VAL A 494 -22.59 -0.37 -3.89
C VAL A 494 -22.05 0.32 -2.65
N ALA A 495 -20.74 0.26 -2.44
CA ALA A 495 -20.04 1.00 -1.38
C ALA A 495 -19.54 2.38 -1.85
N GLY A 496 -19.55 2.63 -3.16
CA GLY A 496 -19.07 3.85 -3.78
C GLY A 496 -19.07 3.75 -5.31
N ILE A 497 -18.85 4.87 -5.99
CA ILE A 497 -18.85 4.99 -7.45
C ILE A 497 -17.52 5.57 -7.93
N SER A 498 -16.89 4.96 -8.93
CA SER A 498 -15.80 5.58 -9.68
C SER A 498 -16.29 5.95 -11.07
N PHE A 499 -16.20 7.24 -11.41
CA PHE A 499 -16.54 7.75 -12.74
C PHE A 499 -15.35 7.69 -13.71
N ASN A 500 -14.18 7.23 -13.24
CA ASN A 500 -12.95 7.14 -14.02
C ASN A 500 -12.40 8.52 -14.45
N ASP A 501 -11.50 8.53 -15.42
CA ASP A 501 -10.90 9.74 -16.00
C ASP A 501 -11.68 10.25 -17.23
N THR A 502 -11.25 11.37 -17.82
CA THR A 502 -11.93 11.97 -18.99
C THR A 502 -11.93 11.05 -20.21
N ASP A 503 -10.87 10.28 -20.42
CA ASP A 503 -10.74 9.40 -21.60
C ASP A 503 -11.62 8.15 -21.49
N SER A 504 -11.88 7.70 -20.26
CA SER A 504 -12.64 6.49 -19.95
C SER A 504 -13.88 6.77 -19.10
N LEU A 505 -14.44 7.99 -19.23
CA LEU A 505 -15.51 8.51 -18.37
C LEU A 505 -16.74 7.60 -18.39
N VAL A 506 -17.12 7.09 -17.21
CA VAL A 506 -18.40 6.45 -17.00
C VAL A 506 -19.43 7.55 -16.72
N SER A 507 -20.07 8.07 -17.76
CA SER A 507 -20.97 9.23 -17.63
C SER A 507 -22.30 8.91 -16.94
N GLU A 508 -22.69 7.63 -16.89
CA GLU A 508 -23.92 7.14 -16.28
C GLU A 508 -23.68 5.77 -15.63
N THR A 509 -24.24 5.56 -14.44
CA THR A 509 -24.22 4.30 -13.70
C THR A 509 -25.50 4.17 -12.87
N SER A 510 -25.76 3.02 -12.27
CA SER A 510 -26.89 2.85 -11.36
C SER A 510 -26.54 1.99 -10.15
N PHE A 511 -27.30 2.15 -9.08
CA PHE A 511 -27.25 1.28 -7.91
C PHE A 511 -28.66 1.00 -7.38
N THR A 512 -28.81 -0.09 -6.66
CA THR A 512 -30.08 -0.52 -6.09
C THR A 512 -30.17 -0.14 -4.62
N VAL A 513 -31.33 0.36 -4.21
CA VAL A 513 -31.73 0.57 -2.82
C VAL A 513 -32.73 -0.50 -2.47
N THR A 514 -32.47 -1.26 -1.40
CA THR A 514 -33.38 -2.30 -0.90
C THR A 514 -33.84 -1.93 0.51
N ASN A 515 -35.16 -1.88 0.73
CA ASN A 515 -35.73 -1.71 2.06
C ASN A 515 -35.78 -3.07 2.77
N VAL A 516 -34.97 -3.25 3.80
CA VAL A 516 -34.95 -4.45 4.66
C VAL A 516 -35.62 -4.22 6.01
N GLY A 517 -36.20 -3.04 6.23
CA GLY A 517 -37.02 -2.74 7.40
C GLY A 517 -38.46 -3.25 7.26
N ASP A 518 -39.18 -3.19 8.37
CA ASP A 518 -40.56 -3.70 8.48
C ASP A 518 -41.64 -2.68 8.10
N SER A 519 -41.22 -1.44 7.78
CA SER A 519 -42.10 -0.32 7.43
C SER A 519 -41.79 0.24 6.06
N VAL A 520 -42.78 0.90 5.44
CA VAL A 520 -42.59 1.66 4.20
C VAL A 520 -41.55 2.75 4.41
N ALA A 521 -40.63 2.89 3.45
CA ALA A 521 -39.59 3.92 3.46
C ALA A 521 -39.70 4.79 2.21
N THR A 522 -39.66 6.11 2.36
CA THR A 522 -39.65 7.07 1.23
C THR A 522 -38.32 7.79 1.20
N TYR A 523 -37.72 7.90 0.02
CA TYR A 523 -36.38 8.45 -0.17
C TYR A 523 -36.41 9.65 -1.10
N ASN A 524 -35.59 10.64 -0.79
CA ASN A 524 -35.20 11.74 -1.65
C ASN A 524 -33.70 11.64 -1.95
N VAL A 525 -33.35 11.62 -3.23
CA VAL A 525 -31.98 11.55 -3.71
C VAL A 525 -31.48 12.95 -4.03
N SER A 526 -30.34 13.31 -3.46
CA SER A 526 -29.73 14.63 -3.60
C SER A 526 -28.21 14.51 -3.74
N HIS A 527 -27.56 15.64 -4.02
CA HIS A 527 -26.12 15.70 -4.25
C HIS A 527 -25.44 16.55 -3.17
N ALA A 528 -24.42 15.98 -2.53
CA ALA A 528 -23.52 16.72 -1.64
C ALA A 528 -22.11 16.74 -2.23
N PRO A 529 -21.68 17.85 -2.87
CA PRO A 529 -20.35 17.93 -3.45
C PRO A 529 -19.25 18.07 -2.38
N ALA A 530 -18.07 17.50 -2.66
CA ALA A 530 -16.85 17.72 -1.90
C ALA A 530 -15.89 18.62 -2.68
N LEU A 531 -14.92 19.22 -1.97
CA LEU A 531 -13.82 19.96 -2.63
C LEU A 531 -13.13 19.09 -3.69
N THR A 532 -12.81 19.70 -4.82
CA THR A 532 -12.02 19.07 -5.87
C THR A 532 -10.54 19.28 -5.55
N ALA A 533 -9.77 18.19 -5.57
CA ALA A 533 -8.36 18.20 -5.23
C ALA A 533 -7.50 18.27 -6.49
N ILE A 534 -6.54 19.20 -6.53
CA ILE A 534 -5.63 19.39 -7.65
C ILE A 534 -4.40 18.51 -7.45
N THR A 535 -4.16 17.57 -8.36
CA THR A 535 -3.09 16.58 -8.23
C THR A 535 -1.73 17.17 -8.53
N LEU A 536 -1.60 17.82 -9.69
CA LEU A 536 -0.32 18.20 -10.25
C LEU A 536 -0.10 19.71 -10.22
N SER A 537 1.14 20.09 -9.90
CA SER A 537 1.72 21.37 -10.27
C SER A 537 2.69 21.11 -11.40
N ASP A 538 2.37 21.61 -12.61
CA ASP A 538 3.01 21.17 -13.85
C ASP A 538 2.84 19.65 -14.02
N ILE A 539 3.92 18.87 -13.88
CA ILE A 539 3.89 17.41 -13.97
C ILE A 539 4.10 16.72 -12.61
N TYR A 540 4.27 17.48 -11.53
CA TYR A 540 4.65 16.94 -10.23
C TYR A 540 3.48 16.87 -9.28
N ARG A 541 3.33 15.73 -8.59
CA ARG A 541 2.35 15.57 -7.52
C ARG A 541 2.66 16.47 -6.34
N GLN A 542 1.63 17.13 -5.84
CA GLN A 542 1.74 17.97 -4.65
C GLN A 542 1.53 17.15 -3.38
N SER A 543 2.43 17.24 -2.41
CA SER A 543 2.28 16.60 -1.09
C SER A 543 1.11 17.17 -0.28
N THR A 544 0.68 18.40 -0.59
CA THR A 544 -0.55 19.02 -0.12
C THR A 544 -1.34 19.51 -1.32
N PRO A 545 -2.30 18.74 -1.84
CA PRO A 545 -3.10 19.12 -3.00
C PRO A 545 -3.79 20.47 -2.80
N GLY A 546 -3.75 21.33 -3.81
CA GLY A 546 -4.63 22.49 -3.85
C GLY A 546 -6.10 22.07 -3.85
N LEU A 547 -6.98 22.84 -3.22
CA LEU A 547 -8.41 22.55 -3.16
C LEU A 547 -9.22 23.61 -3.93
N SER A 548 -10.27 23.15 -4.60
CA SER A 548 -11.15 24.00 -5.40
C SER A 548 -12.62 23.74 -5.06
N THR A 549 -13.42 24.80 -5.16
CA THR A 549 -14.89 24.77 -5.02
C THR A 549 -15.61 24.52 -6.35
N ALA A 550 -14.88 24.21 -7.43
CA ALA A 550 -15.46 23.73 -8.67
C ALA A 550 -15.85 22.25 -8.50
N TYR A 551 -17.14 21.96 -8.58
CA TYR A 551 -17.70 20.63 -8.32
C TYR A 551 -18.23 19.98 -9.61
N ALA A 552 -18.33 18.65 -9.61
CA ALA A 552 -19.16 17.94 -10.58
C ALA A 552 -20.65 18.22 -10.33
N THR A 553 -21.48 18.04 -11.35
CA THR A 553 -22.95 18.07 -11.22
C THR A 553 -23.48 16.65 -11.39
N LEU A 554 -24.36 16.20 -10.50
CA LEU A 554 -25.06 14.92 -10.62
C LEU A 554 -26.55 15.09 -10.92
N THR A 555 -27.10 14.17 -11.70
CA THR A 555 -28.54 14.02 -11.93
C THR A 555 -28.98 12.61 -11.57
N PHE A 556 -30.23 12.47 -11.08
CA PHE A 556 -30.75 11.23 -10.52
C PHE A 556 -32.10 10.85 -11.11
N GLU A 557 -32.29 9.56 -11.41
CA GLU A 557 -33.57 9.02 -11.84
C GLU A 557 -33.86 7.66 -11.16
N PRO A 558 -34.95 7.54 -10.38
CA PRO A 558 -35.84 8.60 -9.90
C PRO A 558 -35.19 9.43 -8.78
N ALA A 559 -35.51 10.73 -8.71
CA ALA A 559 -35.05 11.60 -7.62
C ALA A 559 -35.82 11.39 -6.30
N THR A 560 -37.01 10.79 -6.36
CA THR A 560 -37.83 10.45 -5.19
C THR A 560 -38.56 9.15 -5.46
N PHE A 561 -38.59 8.24 -4.49
CA PHE A 561 -39.31 6.96 -4.60
C PHE A 561 -39.69 6.41 -3.22
N THR A 562 -40.62 5.47 -3.20
CA THR A 562 -41.10 4.80 -1.99
C THR A 562 -40.94 3.30 -2.14
N LEU A 563 -40.47 2.62 -1.09
CA LEU A 563 -40.27 1.19 -1.04
C LEU A 563 -41.09 0.57 0.08
N GLU A 564 -41.93 -0.39 -0.30
CA GLU A 564 -42.51 -1.35 0.64
C GLU A 564 -41.41 -2.21 1.31
N PRO A 565 -41.66 -2.82 2.47
CA PRO A 565 -40.76 -3.80 3.06
C PRO A 565 -40.34 -4.89 2.04
N ASN A 566 -39.04 -5.18 1.99
CA ASN A 566 -38.40 -6.11 1.05
C ASN A 566 -38.45 -5.70 -0.44
N ALA A 567 -38.93 -4.50 -0.77
CA ALA A 567 -38.88 -3.97 -2.12
C ALA A 567 -37.52 -3.31 -2.42
N SER A 568 -37.17 -3.28 -3.71
CA SER A 568 -35.97 -2.62 -4.21
C SER A 568 -36.32 -1.64 -5.33
N ALA A 569 -35.55 -0.56 -5.45
CA ALA A 569 -35.58 0.35 -6.59
C ALA A 569 -34.15 0.62 -7.08
N GLU A 570 -34.01 0.77 -8.39
CA GLU A 570 -32.77 1.22 -9.00
C GLU A 570 -32.76 2.76 -9.10
N VAL A 571 -31.60 3.36 -8.80
CA VAL A 571 -31.34 4.79 -8.93
C VAL A 571 -30.22 4.96 -9.95
N SER A 572 -30.53 5.54 -11.09
CA SER A 572 -29.56 5.97 -12.09
C SER A 572 -28.91 7.28 -11.67
N VAL A 573 -27.60 7.38 -11.87
CA VAL A 573 -26.76 8.54 -11.55
C VAL A 573 -25.97 8.91 -12.79
N SER A 574 -26.18 10.13 -13.28
CA SER A 574 -25.38 10.70 -14.37
C SER A 574 -24.47 11.81 -13.83
N VAL A 575 -23.27 11.92 -14.40
CA VAL A 575 -22.25 12.89 -13.96
C VAL A 575 -21.85 13.84 -15.08
N VAL A 576 -21.68 15.11 -14.72
CA VAL A 576 -20.95 16.10 -15.51
C VAL A 576 -19.72 16.55 -14.70
N PRO A 577 -18.49 16.25 -15.14
CA PRO A 577 -17.26 16.68 -14.47
C PRO A 577 -17.18 18.22 -14.30
N PRO A 578 -16.46 18.72 -13.27
CA PRO A 578 -16.32 20.15 -13.03
C PRO A 578 -15.73 20.89 -14.23
N GLN A 579 -16.21 22.10 -14.47
CA GLN A 579 -15.75 22.99 -15.54
C GLN A 579 -14.83 24.08 -14.99
N GLY A 580 -14.00 24.67 -15.85
CA GLY A 580 -13.13 25.79 -15.49
C GLY A 580 -11.86 25.42 -14.71
N LEU A 581 -11.53 24.13 -14.64
CA LEU A 581 -10.26 23.63 -14.10
C LEU A 581 -9.34 23.20 -15.25
N ASP A 582 -8.03 23.30 -15.02
CA ASP A 582 -7.03 22.84 -15.97
C ASP A 582 -6.91 21.31 -15.92
N ALA A 583 -7.31 20.64 -17.00
CA ALA A 583 -7.27 19.19 -17.11
C ALA A 583 -5.84 18.60 -17.00
N ALA A 584 -4.80 19.39 -17.33
CA ALA A 584 -3.41 18.96 -17.19
C ALA A 584 -3.00 18.77 -15.72
N THR A 585 -3.70 19.42 -14.78
CA THR A 585 -3.43 19.31 -13.34
C THR A 585 -4.07 18.08 -12.69
N LEU A 586 -4.78 17.25 -13.47
CA LEU A 586 -5.58 16.11 -13.05
C LEU A 586 -6.47 16.41 -11.81
N PRO A 587 -7.44 17.33 -11.90
CA PRO A 587 -8.37 17.58 -10.80
C PRO A 587 -9.18 16.33 -10.43
N VAL A 588 -9.08 15.88 -9.18
CA VAL A 588 -9.85 14.77 -8.62
C VAL A 588 -11.13 15.33 -7.98
N TYR A 589 -12.25 15.16 -8.67
CA TYR A 589 -13.56 15.62 -8.20
C TYR A 589 -14.28 14.51 -7.43
N SER A 590 -15.04 14.89 -6.41
CA SER A 590 -15.72 13.92 -5.55
C SER A 590 -16.93 14.50 -4.83
N GLY A 591 -17.67 13.65 -4.12
CA GLY A 591 -18.84 14.01 -3.35
C GLY A 591 -19.65 12.79 -2.98
N TRP A 592 -20.92 13.01 -2.64
CA TRP A 592 -21.85 11.95 -2.26
C TRP A 592 -23.19 12.09 -3.00
N VAL A 593 -23.71 10.94 -3.43
CA VAL A 593 -25.15 10.77 -3.67
C VAL A 593 -25.80 10.57 -2.31
N VAL A 594 -26.64 11.50 -1.87
CA VAL A 594 -27.27 11.46 -0.54
C VAL A 594 -28.69 10.96 -0.68
N LEU A 595 -29.04 9.94 0.11
CA LEU A 595 -30.39 9.40 0.21
C LEU A 595 -30.94 9.76 1.59
N ASN A 596 -31.74 10.83 1.62
CA ASN A 596 -32.50 11.20 2.80
C ASN A 596 -33.85 10.50 2.73
N GLY A 597 -34.05 9.52 3.60
CA GLY A 597 -35.30 8.81 3.70
C GLY A 597 -35.99 9.01 5.04
N THR A 598 -37.27 8.68 5.08
CA THR A 598 -38.05 8.58 6.30
C THR A 598 -38.81 7.27 6.31
N ASN A 599 -38.89 6.65 7.47
CA ASN A 599 -39.82 5.55 7.73
C ASN A 599 -40.76 5.96 8.89
N THR A 600 -41.61 5.05 9.36
CA THR A 600 -42.58 5.36 10.43
C THR A 600 -41.95 5.68 11.77
N ASP A 601 -40.73 5.22 12.00
CA ASP A 601 -40.11 5.14 13.33
C ASP A 601 -38.85 6.02 13.44
N ASP A 602 -38.14 6.29 12.35
CA ASP A 602 -36.87 7.01 12.32
C ASP A 602 -36.55 7.66 10.94
N ASP A 603 -35.60 8.61 10.96
CA ASP A 603 -34.98 9.16 9.77
C ASP A 603 -33.91 8.20 9.22
N ILE A 604 -33.88 8.03 7.90
CA ILE A 604 -32.86 7.25 7.19
C ILE A 604 -31.89 8.23 6.53
N ALA A 605 -30.60 8.18 6.91
CA ALA A 605 -29.57 9.00 6.30
C ALA A 605 -28.49 8.09 5.71
N LEU A 606 -28.49 7.95 4.39
CA LEU A 606 -27.50 7.15 3.67
C LEU A 606 -26.78 7.99 2.60
N SER A 607 -25.60 7.54 2.21
CA SER A 607 -24.86 8.16 1.12
C SER A 607 -24.05 7.16 0.29
N VAL A 608 -23.75 7.51 -0.96
CA VAL A 608 -22.80 6.78 -1.82
C VAL A 608 -21.68 7.74 -2.19
N PRO A 609 -20.45 7.56 -1.69
CA PRO A 609 -19.33 8.39 -2.11
C PRO A 609 -19.00 8.14 -3.58
N TYR A 610 -18.55 9.17 -4.29
CA TYR A 610 -18.05 9.04 -5.64
C TYR A 610 -16.71 9.77 -5.85
N VAL A 611 -15.94 9.31 -6.84
CA VAL A 611 -14.70 9.94 -7.29
C VAL A 611 -14.61 9.92 -8.81
N GLY A 612 -13.94 10.91 -9.40
CA GLY A 612 -13.51 10.89 -10.81
C GLY A 612 -12.36 11.87 -11.03
N VAL A 613 -11.71 11.77 -12.20
CA VAL A 613 -10.58 12.63 -12.56
C VAL A 613 -10.94 13.44 -13.80
N ALA A 614 -10.93 14.77 -13.67
CA ALA A 614 -11.18 15.69 -14.77
C ALA A 614 -9.90 15.92 -15.60
N GLY A 615 -9.39 14.87 -16.21
CA GLY A 615 -8.16 14.88 -17.00
C GLY A 615 -7.91 13.51 -17.61
N SER A 616 -6.88 13.38 -18.45
CA SER A 616 -6.50 12.09 -19.03
C SER A 616 -5.35 11.50 -18.22
N MET A 617 -5.60 10.38 -17.55
CA MET A 617 -4.56 9.63 -16.83
C MET A 617 -3.51 9.10 -17.81
N LYS A 618 -3.94 8.69 -19.01
CA LYS A 618 -3.06 8.21 -20.08
C LYS A 618 -2.11 9.28 -20.61
N ASN A 619 -2.52 10.55 -20.60
CA ASN A 619 -1.70 11.67 -21.06
C ASN A 619 -0.84 12.29 -19.94
N ALA A 620 -0.99 11.85 -18.69
CA ALA A 620 -0.15 12.31 -17.60
C ALA A 620 1.29 11.86 -17.82
N THR A 621 2.24 12.80 -17.75
CA THR A 621 3.66 12.49 -17.87
C THR A 621 4.09 11.54 -16.76
N VAL A 622 4.72 10.42 -17.13
CA VAL A 622 5.30 9.45 -16.18
C VAL A 622 6.81 9.67 -16.05
N LEU A 623 7.47 9.94 -17.18
CA LEU A 623 8.90 9.87 -17.38
C LEU A 623 9.43 11.21 -17.94
N PRO A 624 9.77 12.18 -17.08
CA PRO A 624 10.19 13.51 -17.51
C PRO A 624 11.69 13.58 -17.84
N SER A 625 12.02 13.96 -19.07
CA SER A 625 13.39 13.92 -19.60
C SER A 625 14.43 14.68 -18.77
N HIS A 626 14.08 15.79 -18.11
CA HIS A 626 15.02 16.58 -17.29
C HIS A 626 15.36 15.97 -15.93
N ARG A 627 14.65 14.90 -15.50
CA ARG A 627 14.99 14.13 -14.30
C ARG A 627 15.67 12.79 -14.65
N LEU A 628 16.09 12.62 -15.90
CA LEU A 628 16.71 11.41 -16.40
C LEU A 628 18.08 11.77 -16.94
N PHE A 629 19.11 11.11 -16.41
CA PHE A 629 20.47 11.34 -16.85
C PHE A 629 21.34 10.12 -16.55
N LEU A 630 22.38 9.96 -17.38
CA LEU A 630 23.44 9.00 -17.13
C LEU A 630 24.50 9.67 -16.26
N SER A 631 24.78 9.07 -15.11
CA SER A 631 25.87 9.40 -14.20
C SER A 631 26.88 8.25 -14.13
N ARG A 632 27.82 8.36 -13.19
CA ARG A 632 28.85 7.34 -12.91
C ARG A 632 28.73 6.88 -11.45
N SER A 633 28.83 5.58 -11.23
CA SER A 633 28.59 4.95 -9.91
C SER A 633 29.60 5.33 -8.82
N ASP A 634 30.78 5.82 -9.21
CA ASP A 634 31.87 6.19 -8.31
C ASP A 634 31.92 7.68 -7.96
N ASP A 635 30.93 8.47 -8.42
CA ASP A 635 30.76 9.87 -8.01
C ASP A 635 29.32 10.19 -7.61
N ALA A 636 29.04 10.00 -6.32
CA ALA A 636 27.75 10.31 -5.70
C ALA A 636 27.37 11.81 -5.70
N ARG A 637 28.26 12.73 -6.13
CA ARG A 637 28.02 14.19 -6.16
C ARG A 637 27.62 14.72 -7.54
N ASN A 638 27.36 13.82 -8.49
CA ASN A 638 26.69 14.04 -9.78
C ASN A 638 27.43 14.90 -10.84
N PRO A 639 28.47 14.35 -11.50
CA PRO A 639 28.92 14.82 -12.80
C PRO A 639 28.16 14.07 -13.92
N THR A 640 27.41 14.80 -14.74
CA THR A 640 26.79 14.26 -15.96
C THR A 640 27.86 13.61 -16.86
N VAL A 641 27.57 12.44 -17.41
CA VAL A 641 28.49 11.73 -18.32
C VAL A 641 28.45 12.35 -19.72
N LEU A 642 29.61 12.71 -20.25
CA LEU A 642 29.73 13.20 -21.62
C LEU A 642 29.45 12.08 -22.62
N ALA A 643 28.84 12.41 -23.76
CA ALA A 643 28.67 11.44 -24.85
C ALA A 643 30.04 10.88 -25.30
N ASN A 644 30.07 9.60 -25.62
CA ASN A 644 31.25 8.82 -26.00
C ASN A 644 32.24 8.53 -24.86
N THR A 645 31.86 8.77 -23.60
CA THR A 645 32.68 8.36 -22.46
C THR A 645 32.86 6.84 -22.45
N THR A 646 34.08 6.38 -22.18
CA THR A 646 34.46 4.98 -22.07
C THR A 646 34.49 4.56 -20.61
N PHE A 647 33.62 3.62 -20.25
CA PHE A 647 33.63 2.95 -18.97
C PHE A 647 34.51 1.70 -19.06
N GLN A 648 35.53 1.64 -18.20
CA GLN A 648 36.40 0.47 -18.08
C GLN A 648 35.81 -0.45 -17.01
N VAL A 649 35.31 -1.61 -17.43
CA VAL A 649 34.62 -2.56 -16.56
C VAL A 649 35.43 -3.85 -16.50
N ALA A 650 35.46 -4.50 -15.35
CA ALA A 650 36.07 -5.82 -15.22
C ALA A 650 35.44 -6.78 -16.23
N ALA A 651 36.27 -7.54 -16.96
CA ALA A 651 35.75 -8.60 -17.82
C ALA A 651 34.94 -9.60 -16.99
N PRO A 652 33.74 -9.99 -17.44
CA PRO A 652 32.92 -10.94 -16.69
C PRO A 652 33.61 -12.30 -16.65
N ALA A 653 33.42 -13.04 -15.56
CA ALA A 653 34.02 -14.36 -15.39
C ALA A 653 33.63 -15.35 -16.50
N ALA A 654 32.46 -15.15 -17.12
CA ALA A 654 31.99 -15.92 -18.27
C ALA A 654 32.74 -15.62 -19.59
N HIS A 655 33.36 -14.44 -19.70
CA HIS A 655 34.11 -14.00 -20.89
C HIS A 655 35.48 -13.39 -20.50
N PRO A 656 36.40 -14.19 -19.92
CA PRO A 656 37.72 -13.71 -19.56
C PRO A 656 38.55 -13.30 -20.79
N ASP A 657 38.22 -13.84 -21.96
CA ASP A 657 38.82 -13.52 -23.26
C ASP A 657 38.49 -12.11 -23.75
N TRP A 658 37.45 -11.46 -23.21
CA TRP A 658 37.13 -10.07 -23.52
C TRP A 658 38.05 -9.07 -22.84
N ALA A 659 38.82 -9.51 -21.84
CA ALA A 659 39.72 -8.65 -21.08
C ALA A 659 40.78 -8.02 -21.99
N GLN A 660 40.79 -6.69 -22.04
CA GLN A 660 41.82 -5.90 -22.71
C GLN A 660 42.72 -5.21 -21.69
N PRO A 661 43.90 -4.69 -22.11
CA PRO A 661 44.70 -3.82 -21.26
C PRO A 661 43.92 -2.56 -20.86
N LEU A 662 44.15 -2.13 -19.61
CA LEU A 662 43.64 -0.88 -19.06
C LEU A 662 44.14 0.30 -19.90
N LEU A 663 43.24 1.21 -20.24
CA LEU A 663 43.56 2.51 -20.84
C LEU A 663 43.86 3.53 -19.73
N GLU A 664 44.71 4.51 -20.05
CA GLU A 664 44.95 5.64 -19.17
C GLU A 664 43.66 6.45 -18.95
N THR A 665 43.41 6.81 -17.70
CA THR A 665 42.23 7.57 -17.30
C THR A 665 42.28 8.99 -17.84
N SER A 666 41.16 9.48 -18.36
CA SER A 666 40.97 10.84 -18.85
C SER A 666 39.51 11.27 -18.65
N ASP A 667 39.16 12.50 -19.06
CA ASP A 667 37.78 12.99 -18.96
C ASP A 667 36.77 12.13 -19.75
N LEU A 668 37.22 11.42 -20.79
CA LEU A 668 36.40 10.51 -21.61
C LEU A 668 36.73 9.02 -21.38
N VAL A 669 37.65 8.70 -20.47
CA VAL A 669 38.02 7.31 -20.15
C VAL A 669 38.06 7.16 -18.64
N LEU A 670 37.01 6.57 -18.09
CA LEU A 670 36.82 6.46 -16.65
C LEU A 670 37.69 5.35 -16.03
N PRO A 671 38.03 5.46 -14.73
CA PRO A 671 38.77 4.42 -14.03
C PRO A 671 37.99 3.11 -13.95
N LEU A 672 38.71 2.00 -13.75
CA LEU A 672 38.10 0.70 -13.48
C LEU A 672 37.21 0.78 -12.24
N GLY A 673 35.96 0.31 -12.37
CA GLY A 673 34.97 0.30 -11.30
C GLY A 673 33.98 1.46 -11.32
N ALA A 674 34.25 2.51 -12.13
CA ALA A 674 33.22 3.46 -12.51
C ALA A 674 32.28 2.76 -13.50
N LEU A 675 31.00 2.60 -13.11
CA LEU A 675 29.97 2.00 -13.95
C LEU A 675 29.04 3.09 -14.52
N PRO A 676 28.50 2.90 -15.74
CA PRO A 676 27.35 3.65 -16.20
C PRO A 676 26.22 3.50 -15.18
N ASP A 677 25.73 4.62 -14.67
CA ASP A 677 24.72 4.63 -13.61
C ASP A 677 23.54 5.47 -14.07
N GLN A 678 22.47 4.81 -14.49
CA GLN A 678 21.30 5.49 -15.01
C GLN A 678 20.46 5.99 -13.83
N PHE A 679 20.26 7.31 -13.75
CA PHE A 679 19.29 7.89 -12.84
C PHE A 679 17.92 7.97 -13.51
N LEU A 680 16.90 7.45 -12.83
CA LEU A 680 15.51 7.49 -13.27
C LEU A 680 14.66 8.11 -12.16
N TRP A 681 13.74 9.00 -12.52
CA TRP A 681 12.73 9.53 -11.59
C TRP A 681 11.36 9.50 -12.25
N LEU A 682 10.44 8.75 -11.66
CA LEU A 682 9.04 8.74 -12.08
C LEU A 682 8.25 9.83 -11.34
N VAL A 683 7.53 10.70 -12.06
CA VAL A 683 6.67 11.72 -11.44
C VAL A 683 5.24 11.24 -11.19
N MET A 684 4.83 10.23 -11.95
CA MET A 684 3.59 9.45 -11.80
C MET A 684 3.92 7.96 -11.79
N GLY A 685 2.97 7.12 -11.35
CA GLY A 685 3.23 5.69 -11.18
C GLY A 685 3.39 5.00 -12.54
N SER A 686 4.03 3.84 -12.58
CA SER A 686 4.03 3.01 -13.78
C SER A 686 3.87 1.54 -13.42
N ALA A 687 2.92 0.86 -14.08
CA ALA A 687 2.73 -0.56 -13.89
C ALA A 687 3.91 -1.39 -14.42
N GLU A 688 4.74 -0.84 -15.31
CA GLU A 688 5.92 -1.49 -15.86
C GLU A 688 6.96 -0.46 -16.33
N VAL A 689 8.19 -0.60 -15.86
CA VAL A 689 9.36 0.13 -16.36
C VAL A 689 10.39 -0.85 -16.88
N ARG A 690 10.88 -0.61 -18.10
CA ARG A 690 11.97 -1.32 -18.78
C ARG A 690 13.18 -0.40 -18.87
N LEU A 691 14.38 -0.97 -18.78
CA LEU A 691 15.64 -0.29 -19.00
C LEU A 691 16.48 -1.19 -19.89
N GLU A 692 16.71 -0.80 -21.14
CA GLU A 692 17.28 -1.67 -22.16
C GLU A 692 18.62 -1.18 -22.67
N ALA A 693 19.53 -2.11 -22.93
CA ALA A 693 20.80 -1.83 -23.57
C ALA A 693 20.62 -1.79 -25.10
N VAL A 694 20.77 -0.62 -25.69
CA VAL A 694 20.65 -0.41 -27.14
C VAL A 694 22.04 -0.25 -27.74
N PRO A 695 22.53 -1.24 -28.53
CA PRO A 695 23.83 -1.14 -29.19
C PRO A 695 23.77 -0.11 -30.32
N ILE A 696 24.82 0.70 -30.42
CA ILE A 696 24.96 1.71 -31.46
C ILE A 696 26.09 1.28 -32.39
N ALA A 697 25.73 0.94 -33.63
CA ALA A 697 26.70 0.60 -34.66
C ALA A 697 27.60 1.81 -34.96
N ALA A 698 28.90 1.57 -35.13
CA ALA A 698 29.78 2.58 -35.69
C ALA A 698 29.34 2.90 -37.13
N PRO A 699 29.53 4.15 -37.62
CA PRO A 699 29.21 4.49 -38.99
C PRO A 699 29.88 3.51 -39.99
N GLY A 700 29.07 2.83 -40.80
CA GLY A 700 29.54 1.85 -41.79
C GLY A 700 29.81 0.43 -41.25
N SER A 701 29.47 0.13 -39.99
CA SER A 701 29.49 -1.23 -39.45
C SER A 701 28.10 -1.88 -39.47
N GLU A 702 28.08 -3.22 -39.57
CA GLU A 702 26.83 -3.99 -39.45
C GLU A 702 26.20 -3.80 -38.05
N PRO A 703 24.87 -3.83 -37.95
CA PRO A 703 24.17 -3.85 -36.66
C PRO A 703 24.64 -5.03 -35.79
N ASN A 704 24.55 -4.86 -34.47
CA ASN A 704 24.85 -5.96 -33.56
C ASN A 704 23.89 -7.14 -33.86
N PRO A 705 24.40 -8.34 -34.19
CA PRO A 705 23.59 -9.48 -34.63
C PRO A 705 22.67 -10.04 -33.54
N ASP A 706 22.98 -9.77 -32.27
CA ASP A 706 22.19 -10.22 -31.12
C ASP A 706 21.04 -9.28 -30.78
N ALA A 707 21.06 -8.05 -31.31
CA ALA A 707 20.01 -7.07 -31.08
C ALA A 707 18.71 -7.46 -31.81
N LYS A 708 17.59 -7.44 -31.09
CA LYS A 708 16.26 -7.80 -31.61
C LYS A 708 15.25 -6.70 -31.33
N ASP A 709 14.17 -6.69 -32.10
CA ASP A 709 13.03 -5.83 -31.80
C ASP A 709 12.53 -6.12 -30.37
N ASN A 710 12.34 -5.06 -29.59
CA ASN A 710 12.00 -5.19 -28.18
C ASN A 710 10.52 -5.54 -27.92
N GLY A 711 9.72 -5.71 -28.98
CA GLY A 711 8.31 -6.10 -28.91
C GLY A 711 7.36 -4.97 -28.54
N LEU A 712 7.85 -3.73 -28.40
CA LEU A 712 7.01 -2.57 -28.06
C LEU A 712 6.45 -1.85 -29.31
N GLY A 713 6.82 -2.27 -30.52
CA GLY A 713 6.40 -1.62 -31.77
C GLY A 713 6.94 -0.19 -31.94
N LEU A 714 7.98 0.19 -31.19
CA LEU A 714 8.65 1.50 -31.24
C LEU A 714 9.85 1.55 -32.20
N GLY A 715 10.09 0.47 -32.95
CA GLY A 715 11.24 0.35 -33.86
C GLY A 715 12.59 0.36 -33.13
N VAL A 716 12.63 -0.16 -31.90
CA VAL A 716 13.86 -0.26 -31.11
C VAL A 716 14.39 -1.68 -31.16
N THR A 717 15.58 -1.81 -31.73
CA THR A 717 16.40 -3.01 -31.63
C THR A 717 17.33 -2.89 -30.42
N SER A 718 17.16 -3.75 -29.42
CA SER A 718 17.96 -3.75 -28.20
C SER A 718 18.54 -5.14 -27.94
N LEU A 719 19.53 -5.23 -27.05
CA LEU A 719 19.98 -6.50 -26.48
C LEU A 719 19.02 -7.00 -25.37
N GLY A 720 17.92 -6.29 -25.12
CA GLY A 720 16.99 -6.57 -24.02
C GLY A 720 17.21 -5.67 -22.80
N ASN A 721 16.46 -5.96 -21.74
CA ASN A 721 16.56 -5.25 -20.47
C ASN A 721 17.95 -5.44 -19.84
N VAL A 722 18.38 -4.48 -19.01
CA VAL A 722 19.53 -4.64 -18.11
C VAL A 722 19.13 -5.43 -16.86
N ALA A 723 20.12 -5.94 -16.12
CA ALA A 723 19.93 -6.57 -14.82
C ALA A 723 18.86 -5.90 -13.93
N GLY A 724 17.94 -6.67 -13.38
CA GLY A 724 16.90 -6.18 -12.45
C GLY A 724 15.65 -5.56 -13.10
N TYR A 725 15.54 -5.59 -14.43
CA TYR A 725 14.39 -5.11 -15.19
C TYR A 725 13.67 -6.23 -15.97
N PRO A 726 12.36 -6.10 -16.27
CA PRO A 726 11.49 -4.96 -15.95
C PRO A 726 11.12 -4.89 -14.47
N VAL A 727 10.88 -3.67 -13.98
CA VAL A 727 10.28 -3.46 -12.66
C VAL A 727 8.77 -3.23 -12.81
N LEU A 728 7.97 -3.94 -12.02
CA LEU A 728 6.51 -3.87 -12.06
C LEU A 728 5.95 -3.02 -10.92
N PHE A 729 4.78 -2.41 -11.17
CA PHE A 729 4.00 -1.66 -10.18
C PHE A 729 4.85 -0.68 -9.38
N ARG A 730 5.55 0.23 -10.08
CA ARG A 730 6.47 1.16 -9.47
C ARG A 730 5.76 2.46 -9.10
N ARG A 731 5.87 2.84 -7.83
CA ARG A 731 5.44 4.15 -7.33
C ARG A 731 6.31 5.30 -7.89
N PRO A 732 5.85 6.55 -7.79
CA PRO A 732 6.64 7.71 -8.25
C PRO A 732 7.81 7.97 -7.32
N ILE A 733 9.02 7.62 -7.75
CA ILE A 733 10.25 7.74 -6.96
C ILE A 733 11.46 7.84 -7.91
N GLY A 734 12.55 8.43 -7.42
CA GLY A 734 13.87 8.40 -8.04
C GLY A 734 14.73 7.23 -7.56
N TRP A 735 15.50 6.60 -8.47
CA TRP A 735 16.51 5.61 -8.11
C TRP A 735 17.64 5.55 -9.15
N LEU A 736 18.76 4.94 -8.77
CA LEU A 736 19.92 4.68 -9.62
C LEU A 736 19.94 3.22 -10.07
N SER A 737 20.43 2.99 -11.29
CA SER A 737 20.60 1.67 -11.89
C SER A 737 21.96 1.59 -12.55
N SER A 738 22.93 1.05 -11.80
CA SER A 738 24.28 0.82 -12.27
C SER A 738 24.33 -0.39 -13.19
N TRP A 739 25.04 -0.28 -14.31
CA TRP A 739 25.11 -1.31 -15.32
C TRP A 739 26.56 -1.67 -15.67
N ASN A 740 26.96 -2.90 -15.43
CA ASN A 740 28.30 -3.41 -15.75
C ASN A 740 28.35 -4.19 -17.08
N GLY A 741 27.27 -4.17 -17.87
CA GLY A 741 27.14 -4.97 -19.08
C GLY A 741 26.20 -6.18 -18.95
N ASN A 742 25.77 -6.54 -17.73
CA ASN A 742 24.86 -7.65 -17.50
C ASN A 742 23.43 -7.32 -17.96
N LEU A 743 22.82 -8.19 -18.76
CA LEU A 743 21.49 -8.03 -19.34
C LEU A 743 20.50 -8.93 -18.63
N ALA A 744 19.23 -8.52 -18.47
CA ALA A 744 18.04 -9.23 -17.92
C ALA A 744 17.78 -10.64 -18.47
N ASP A 745 18.53 -11.05 -19.47
CA ASP A 745 18.60 -12.41 -19.94
C ASP A 745 19.98 -12.98 -19.62
N GLY A 746 20.63 -12.64 -18.50
CA GLY A 746 21.90 -13.13 -17.95
C GLY A 746 23.07 -13.27 -18.91
N SER A 747 22.90 -12.76 -20.13
CA SER A 747 23.93 -12.60 -21.12
C SER A 747 24.65 -11.29 -20.85
N TRP A 748 25.79 -11.12 -21.50
CA TRP A 748 26.59 -9.92 -21.35
C TRP A 748 26.58 -9.15 -22.64
N ALA A 749 26.35 -7.84 -22.55
CA ALA A 749 26.56 -6.95 -23.67
C ALA A 749 28.05 -6.97 -24.04
N PRO A 750 28.44 -7.25 -25.30
CA PRO A 750 29.83 -7.25 -25.71
C PRO A 750 30.47 -5.87 -25.58
N ALA A 751 31.80 -5.78 -25.61
CA ALA A 751 32.46 -4.48 -25.67
C ALA A 751 31.98 -3.69 -26.90
N GLY A 752 31.65 -2.41 -26.72
CA GLY A 752 31.01 -1.65 -27.78
C GLY A 752 30.41 -0.34 -27.31
N ARG A 753 29.72 0.31 -28.25
CA ARG A 753 29.02 1.57 -28.02
C ARG A 753 27.55 1.29 -27.74
N TYR A 754 27.03 1.93 -26.71
CA TYR A 754 25.68 1.72 -26.21
C TYR A 754 25.01 3.04 -25.85
N ARG A 755 23.69 2.99 -25.78
CA ARG A 755 22.89 3.87 -24.94
C ARG A 755 21.94 3.01 -24.12
N LEU A 756 21.49 3.53 -22.99
CA LEU A 756 20.43 2.94 -22.20
C LEU A 756 19.11 3.61 -22.57
N SER A 757 18.12 2.81 -22.96
CA SER A 757 16.77 3.28 -23.27
C SER A 757 15.81 2.89 -22.15
N ILE A 758 15.15 3.88 -21.56
CA ILE A 758 14.11 3.69 -20.56
C ILE A 758 12.76 3.66 -21.28
N PHE A 759 11.91 2.70 -20.92
CA PHE A 759 10.50 2.70 -21.31
C PHE A 759 9.63 2.61 -20.07
N ALA A 760 8.68 3.53 -19.90
CA ALA A 760 7.72 3.49 -18.82
C ALA A 760 6.31 3.43 -19.39
N LEU A 761 5.50 2.48 -18.91
CA LEU A 761 4.10 2.37 -19.32
C LEU A 761 3.31 3.52 -18.70
N LYS A 762 2.53 4.21 -19.53
CA LYS A 762 1.58 5.25 -19.11
C LYS A 762 0.48 4.66 -18.23
N LEU A 763 -0.08 5.47 -17.33
CA LEU A 763 -1.20 5.07 -16.49
C LEU A 763 -2.40 4.67 -17.34
N MET A 764 -3.13 3.63 -16.91
CA MET A 764 -4.34 3.13 -17.57
C MET A 764 -4.15 2.71 -19.05
N ALA A 765 -2.91 2.56 -19.51
CA ALA A 765 -2.60 2.31 -20.92
C ALA A 765 -2.41 0.82 -21.23
N ASP A 766 -2.74 0.42 -22.46
CA ASP A 766 -2.56 -0.93 -22.95
C ASP A 766 -1.10 -1.17 -23.36
N ARG A 767 -0.46 -2.18 -22.76
CA ARG A 767 0.95 -2.56 -23.01
C ARG A 767 1.23 -2.94 -24.46
N SER A 768 0.23 -3.44 -25.18
CA SER A 768 0.35 -3.88 -26.57
C SER A 768 0.38 -2.73 -27.57
N VAL A 769 0.10 -1.50 -27.14
CA VAL A 769 0.02 -0.32 -27.98
C VAL A 769 1.32 0.50 -27.85
N PRO A 770 2.07 0.76 -28.94
CA PRO A 770 3.35 1.49 -28.87
C PRO A 770 3.24 2.86 -28.22
N GLU A 771 2.17 3.60 -28.48
CA GLU A 771 1.94 4.96 -27.95
C GLU A 771 1.67 5.01 -26.43
N SER A 772 1.47 3.84 -25.81
CA SER A 772 1.31 3.68 -24.36
C SER A 772 2.63 3.79 -23.59
N TRP A 773 3.76 3.82 -24.28
CA TRP A 773 5.08 3.85 -23.65
C TRP A 773 5.72 5.23 -23.79
N GLU A 774 6.15 5.79 -22.67
CA GLU A 774 7.08 6.92 -22.66
C GLU A 774 8.51 6.41 -22.76
N ARG A 775 9.36 7.17 -23.46
CA ARG A 775 10.72 6.75 -23.77
C ARG A 775 11.73 7.83 -23.48
N TYR A 776 12.85 7.44 -22.89
CA TYR A 776 14.06 8.25 -22.79
C TYR A 776 15.26 7.46 -23.28
N ASP A 777 16.17 8.12 -23.98
CA ASP A 777 17.44 7.55 -24.42
C ASP A 777 18.59 8.31 -23.74
N SER A 778 19.49 7.59 -23.08
CA SER A 778 20.70 8.17 -22.48
C SER A 778 21.64 8.73 -23.57
N PRO A 779 22.61 9.58 -23.19
CA PRO A 779 23.78 9.81 -24.02
C PRO A 779 24.46 8.48 -24.39
N GLU A 780 25.10 8.45 -25.56
CA GLU A 780 25.90 7.30 -25.96
C GLU A 780 27.16 7.19 -25.11
N PHE A 781 27.58 5.98 -24.79
CA PHE A 781 28.81 5.66 -24.08
C PHE A 781 29.44 4.37 -24.61
N ILE A 782 30.64 4.06 -24.15
CA ILE A 782 31.40 2.89 -24.60
C ILE A 782 31.67 2.00 -23.39
N ILE A 783 31.36 0.71 -23.50
CA ILE A 783 31.80 -0.32 -22.57
C ILE A 783 33.09 -0.95 -23.11
N ARG A 784 34.13 -0.96 -22.28
CA ARG A 784 35.37 -1.69 -22.54
C ARG A 784 35.65 -2.63 -21.37
N TYR A 785 35.78 -3.93 -21.67
CA TYR A 785 36.19 -4.92 -20.69
C TYR A 785 37.71 -4.92 -20.54
N VAL A 786 38.17 -4.88 -19.29
CA VAL A 786 39.58 -4.85 -18.93
C VAL A 786 39.94 -5.95 -17.94
N GLN A 787 41.23 -6.29 -17.89
CA GLN A 787 41.74 -7.23 -16.90
C GLN A 787 41.69 -6.57 -15.52
N ALA A 788 40.90 -7.15 -14.61
CA ALA A 788 40.67 -6.64 -13.25
C ALA A 788 41.84 -6.90 -12.31
#